data_AF-A0A9W9DNZ9-F1
#
_entry.id   AF-A0A9W9DNZ9-F1
#
_cell.length_a   1.000
_cell.length_b   1.000
_cell.length_c   1.000
_cell.angle_alpha   90.00
_cell.angle_beta   90.00
_cell.angle_gamma   90.00
#
_symmetry.space_group_name_H-M   'P 1'
#
loop_
_entity.id
_entity.type
_entity.pdbx_description
1 polymer ?
#
loop_
_entity_poly.entity_id
_entity_poly.type
_entity_poly.pdbx_seq_one_letter_code
_entity_poly.pdbx_strand_id
1 'polypeptide(L)'
;MARLAEELHAWLLEDSESDDSEPEEQELDETRILDILRHLPRSLFSDAQMDIILWGIASFGVSNAPSTDTTKSVGEYLQTLCGIKTERQKGPLGHVYYINQLAGLIRQEMSNPNVRPHIRHYPEECGQHFEHAWQAEAWKTLDPDLASPMVHIGDQDFYVYELTKLNDGTLVMPFRWFTRSRGLPGGPEQEFFGLAWSVKVYPSSNGGGYVVHQYQTIQFPASQLLSSFPYLVETHDLDGIPDPCNILGVYKSSNDYGIQPWSFTLAEHNFANRWRVLAKGHEVLNLSMWLYCDDTSGNVSKKWNKHNSFLFTAAGLPQEYGHQESNVHFLCTSNLAPPLEMLDGVTKQLEQGQSEGIWVWDIQQKAMLLMIPAVLAMLGDNPMQSLAGKFFCRCCFVKGRDAEDEIPGSAQVPIHDNISVRSDASDTGEDGGKRHRRRKETIQELVTRAKRFVGISEARHPEKTLETLRSIFITSQKYNGKTQAKKIVTQTGVKDTFLDGFNQQIAAFVSKLPTNTSADQKQRLVDEFVAGNMPSEPNVFSPIWRIRGLDPHRDTPVEILHVILLGFVKYYCDPQKEVLTHRLSSMDVSSTGLSPLAGETLVKYAKSLTGRDFRAIAQVAPFVLYDLVPKECFEAWLALSALIPLVWQPPDTQATLELAIDRFLDCTANWTPRWFNKPKFHIIKHLTMHICRFGPAILYAMEGFESFNAVIRDHSVHSNHQAPSRDIGRGFAHCSWIRHLLHGGDDPDYWVSAGPLPLKLARTGLGNLQSPVARAYGLENSEGEKSQPGMTDPVHSSCFI
;
A
#
# COMPACT_ATOMS: atom_id res chain seq x y z
N MET A 1 21.48 -25.73 10.87
CA MET A 1 21.20 -26.49 12.10
C MET A 1 22.48 -26.81 12.84
N ALA A 2 23.31 -27.78 12.41
CA ALA A 2 24.59 -28.07 13.10
C ALA A 2 25.51 -26.84 13.21
N ARG A 3 25.69 -26.11 12.10
CA ARG A 3 26.46 -24.85 12.07
C ARG A 3 25.87 -23.71 12.90
N LEU A 4 24.53 -23.65 12.97
CA LEU A 4 23.80 -22.65 13.79
C LEU A 4 23.96 -22.99 15.28
N ALA A 5 23.98 -24.27 15.63
CA ALA A 5 24.23 -24.75 16.98
C ALA A 5 25.70 -24.55 17.39
N GLU A 6 26.65 -24.75 16.48
CA GLU A 6 28.07 -24.42 16.72
C GLU A 6 28.30 -22.91 16.90
N GLU A 7 27.62 -22.07 16.11
CA GLU A 7 27.69 -20.61 16.24
C GLU A 7 27.00 -20.11 17.52
N LEU A 8 25.83 -20.67 17.89
CA LEU A 8 25.19 -20.39 19.19
C LEU A 8 26.06 -20.84 20.37
N HIS A 9 26.72 -22.00 20.24
CA HIS A 9 27.58 -22.54 21.28
C HIS A 9 28.85 -21.71 21.45
N ALA A 10 29.49 -21.26 20.36
CA ALA A 10 30.64 -20.37 20.40
C ALA A 10 30.27 -19.01 21.02
N TRP A 11 29.11 -18.46 20.68
CA TRP A 11 28.63 -17.18 21.21
C TRP A 11 28.27 -17.25 22.70
N LEU A 12 27.61 -18.33 23.14
CA LEU A 12 27.34 -18.60 24.57
C LEU A 12 28.61 -18.84 25.39
N LEU A 13 29.71 -19.26 24.75
CA LEU A 13 31.01 -19.44 25.40
C LEU A 13 31.87 -18.16 25.42
N GLU A 14 31.75 -17.29 24.42
CA GLU A 14 32.46 -16.00 24.37
C GLU A 14 32.00 -15.03 25.46
N ASP A 15 30.70 -15.03 25.83
CA ASP A 15 30.16 -14.23 26.95
C ASP A 15 30.54 -14.79 28.34
N SER A 16 31.13 -15.98 28.43
CA SER A 16 31.54 -16.58 29.71
C SER A 16 32.91 -16.11 30.20
N GLU A 17 33.69 -15.40 29.37
CA GLU A 17 35.05 -14.94 29.72
C GLU A 17 35.14 -13.44 30.09
N SER A 18 34.03 -12.68 30.10
CA SER A 18 34.03 -11.30 30.57
C SER A 18 32.93 -10.98 31.60
N ASP A 19 33.38 -10.81 32.85
CA ASP A 19 32.84 -9.96 33.93
C ASP A 19 31.49 -10.31 34.59
N ASP A 20 31.58 -10.63 35.89
CA ASP A 20 30.69 -10.31 37.05
C ASP A 20 29.22 -9.85 36.78
N SER A 21 28.47 -10.51 35.89
CA SER A 21 27.02 -10.31 35.79
C SER A 21 26.27 -11.24 36.76
N GLU A 22 25.24 -10.71 37.43
CA GLU A 22 24.44 -11.48 38.40
C GLU A 22 23.71 -12.65 37.71
N PRO A 23 23.51 -13.82 38.38
CA PRO A 23 22.89 -15.00 37.78
C PRO A 23 21.50 -14.77 37.15
N GLU A 24 20.77 -13.76 37.63
CA GLU A 24 19.47 -13.36 37.08
C GLU A 24 19.57 -12.67 35.70
N GLU A 25 20.70 -12.04 35.35
CA GLU A 25 20.91 -11.42 34.03
C GLU A 25 21.18 -12.45 32.94
N GLN A 26 21.93 -13.52 33.25
CA GLN A 26 22.29 -14.57 32.29
C GLN A 26 21.09 -15.44 31.87
N GLU A 27 20.20 -15.79 32.82
CA GLU A 27 18.96 -16.53 32.55
C GLU A 27 17.99 -15.73 31.65
N LEU A 28 18.08 -14.40 31.72
CA LEU A 28 17.30 -13.49 30.90
C LEU A 28 17.77 -13.47 29.44
N ASP A 29 19.08 -13.47 29.19
CA ASP A 29 19.71 -13.45 27.86
C ASP A 29 19.46 -14.73 27.05
N GLU A 30 19.55 -15.90 27.68
CA GLU A 30 19.21 -17.18 27.04
C GLU A 30 17.72 -17.24 26.62
N THR A 31 16.83 -16.72 27.47
CA THR A 31 15.39 -16.64 27.19
C THR A 31 15.06 -15.73 26.01
N ARG A 32 15.82 -14.63 25.85
CA ARG A 32 15.63 -13.68 24.75
C ARG A 32 16.01 -14.28 23.40
N ILE A 33 17.12 -15.01 23.33
CA ILE A 33 17.58 -15.64 22.09
C ILE A 33 16.59 -16.72 21.64
N LEU A 34 16.09 -17.51 22.58
CA LEU A 34 15.07 -18.53 22.30
C LEU A 34 13.75 -17.91 21.83
N ASP A 35 13.36 -16.76 22.38
CA ASP A 35 12.17 -16.04 21.92
C ASP A 35 12.34 -15.46 20.51
N ILE A 36 13.52 -14.91 20.19
CA ILE A 36 13.86 -14.46 18.83
C ILE A 36 13.85 -15.64 17.85
N LEU A 37 14.48 -16.77 18.20
CA LEU A 37 14.49 -17.98 17.38
C LEU A 37 13.08 -18.50 17.11
N ARG A 38 12.19 -18.44 18.11
CA ARG A 38 10.80 -18.91 17.99
C ARG A 38 9.97 -18.08 17.01
N HIS A 39 10.24 -16.78 16.89
CA HIS A 39 9.43 -15.81 16.16
C HIS A 39 10.09 -15.32 14.86
N LEU A 40 10.99 -16.11 14.27
CA LEU A 40 11.58 -15.78 12.97
C LEU A 40 10.49 -15.77 11.88
N PRO A 41 10.35 -14.70 11.07
CA PRO A 41 9.27 -14.53 10.09
C PRO A 41 9.12 -15.69 9.10
N ARG A 42 10.20 -16.41 8.80
CA ARG A 42 10.22 -17.53 7.82
C ARG A 42 10.58 -18.88 8.44
N SER A 43 10.58 -18.98 9.76
CA SER A 43 10.98 -20.19 10.49
C SER A 43 10.31 -20.24 11.87
N LEU A 44 8.98 -20.23 11.88
CA LEU A 44 8.22 -20.36 13.11
C LEU A 44 8.36 -21.77 13.67
N PHE A 45 8.75 -21.86 14.95
CA PHE A 45 8.82 -23.14 15.65
C PHE A 45 7.54 -23.36 16.45
N SER A 46 6.90 -24.51 16.24
CA SER A 46 5.83 -25.00 17.11
C SER A 46 6.37 -25.29 18.52
N ASP A 47 5.47 -25.33 19.50
CA ASP A 47 5.84 -25.65 20.89
C ASP A 47 6.58 -27.00 20.98
N ALA A 48 6.12 -28.02 20.25
CA ALA A 48 6.80 -29.31 20.20
C ALA A 48 8.23 -29.23 19.60
N GLN A 49 8.46 -28.36 18.63
CA GLN A 49 9.80 -28.12 18.09
C GLN A 49 10.68 -27.36 19.08
N MET A 50 10.12 -26.39 19.81
CA MET A 50 10.84 -25.69 20.88
C MET A 50 11.22 -26.64 22.01
N ASP A 51 10.32 -27.54 22.43
CA ASP A 51 10.62 -28.55 23.44
C ASP A 51 11.78 -29.48 23.01
N ILE A 52 11.85 -29.83 21.72
CA ILE A 52 12.97 -30.62 21.17
C ILE A 52 14.28 -29.82 21.19
N ILE A 53 14.24 -28.54 20.83
CA ILE A 53 15.42 -27.66 20.87
C ILE A 53 15.93 -27.51 22.31
N LEU A 54 15.03 -27.25 23.26
CA LEU A 54 15.35 -27.12 24.68
C LEU A 54 15.90 -28.43 25.27
N TRP A 55 15.32 -29.58 24.89
CA TRP A 55 15.87 -30.88 25.25
C TRP A 55 17.30 -31.07 24.71
N GLY A 56 17.56 -30.63 23.48
CA GLY A 56 18.89 -30.64 22.88
C GLY A 56 19.88 -29.78 23.66
N ILE A 57 19.50 -28.54 23.98
CA ILE A 57 20.31 -27.59 24.77
C ILE A 57 20.65 -28.18 26.15
N ALA A 58 19.65 -28.74 26.85
CA ALA A 58 19.86 -29.40 28.13
C ALA A 58 20.81 -30.61 28.02
N SER A 59 20.72 -31.36 26.91
CA SER A 59 21.59 -32.52 26.65
C SER A 59 23.05 -32.13 26.39
N PHE A 60 23.31 -30.88 25.99
CA PHE A 60 24.67 -30.33 25.83
C PHE A 60 25.24 -29.71 27.12
N GLY A 61 24.53 -29.81 28.25
CA GLY A 61 25.04 -29.37 29.56
C GLY A 61 24.75 -27.92 29.92
N VAL A 62 23.89 -27.23 29.18
CA VAL A 62 23.38 -25.90 29.57
C VAL A 62 22.30 -26.10 30.64
N SER A 63 22.62 -25.74 31.89
CA SER A 63 21.79 -26.06 33.06
C SER A 63 20.62 -25.11 33.33
N ASN A 64 20.60 -23.93 32.68
CA ASN A 64 19.65 -22.85 32.95
C ASN A 64 18.71 -22.51 31.78
N ALA A 65 18.56 -23.42 30.81
CA ALA A 65 17.69 -23.15 29.67
C ALA A 65 16.22 -22.99 30.12
N PRO A 66 15.53 -21.91 29.69
CA PRO A 66 14.16 -21.62 30.10
C PRO A 66 13.19 -22.64 29.50
N SER A 67 12.07 -22.84 30.19
CA SER A 67 10.98 -23.65 29.62
C SER A 67 10.29 -22.92 28.48
N THR A 68 9.60 -23.68 27.61
CA THR A 68 8.73 -23.11 26.57
C THR A 68 7.67 -22.18 27.17
N ASP A 69 7.16 -22.51 28.35
CA ASP A 69 6.18 -21.68 29.06
C ASP A 69 6.79 -20.40 29.63
N THR A 70 8.02 -20.48 30.19
CA THR A 70 8.78 -19.30 30.63
C THR A 70 9.02 -18.36 29.45
N THR A 71 9.46 -18.89 28.31
CA THR A 71 9.70 -18.11 27.08
C THR A 71 8.41 -17.43 26.60
N LYS A 72 7.27 -18.13 26.63
CA LYS A 72 5.95 -17.54 26.33
C LYS A 72 5.57 -16.43 27.30
N SER A 73 5.73 -16.63 28.60
CA SER A 73 5.36 -15.64 29.61
C SER A 73 6.21 -14.38 29.51
N VAL A 74 7.51 -14.52 29.26
CA VAL A 74 8.40 -13.38 29.00
C VAL A 74 8.00 -12.69 27.70
N GLY A 75 7.74 -13.43 26.61
CA GLY A 75 7.25 -12.85 25.36
C GLY A 75 5.92 -12.10 25.52
N GLU A 76 4.96 -12.63 26.29
CA GLU A 76 3.70 -11.95 26.60
C GLU A 76 3.92 -10.69 27.44
N TYR A 77 4.81 -10.75 28.44
CA TYR A 77 5.19 -9.57 29.23
C TYR A 77 5.84 -8.50 28.35
N LEU A 78 6.82 -8.86 27.52
CA LEU A 78 7.45 -7.94 26.56
C LEU A 78 6.41 -7.39 25.58
N GLN A 79 5.51 -8.22 25.05
CA GLN A 79 4.42 -7.77 24.19
C GLN A 79 3.50 -6.75 24.88
N THR A 80 3.30 -6.82 26.21
CA THR A 80 2.53 -5.80 26.95
C THR A 80 3.31 -4.50 27.16
N LEU A 81 4.64 -4.56 27.21
CA LEU A 81 5.51 -3.40 27.41
C LEU A 81 5.83 -2.68 26.10
N CYS A 82 6.27 -3.42 25.08
CA CYS A 82 6.86 -2.89 23.85
C CYS A 82 6.18 -3.36 22.56
N GLY A 83 5.15 -4.20 22.67
CA GLY A 83 4.51 -4.83 21.53
C GLY A 83 3.44 -3.98 20.83
N ILE A 84 3.22 -4.26 19.55
CA ILE A 84 2.09 -3.68 18.82
C ILE A 84 0.78 -4.26 19.35
N LYS A 85 -0.15 -3.42 19.79
CA LYS A 85 -1.44 -3.91 20.27
C LYS A 85 -2.26 -4.51 19.12
N THR A 86 -2.71 -5.77 19.30
CA THR A 86 -3.67 -6.44 18.41
C THR A 86 -5.09 -6.27 18.96
N GLU A 87 -5.92 -5.49 18.27
CA GLU A 87 -7.26 -5.11 18.72
C GLU A 87 -8.36 -5.95 18.07
N ARG A 88 -9.31 -6.41 18.89
CA ARG A 88 -10.49 -7.13 18.40
C ARG A 88 -11.49 -6.15 17.80
N GLN A 89 -11.86 -6.37 16.55
CA GLN A 89 -12.89 -5.62 15.84
C GLN A 89 -14.15 -6.46 15.66
N LYS A 90 -15.32 -5.82 15.75
CA LYS A 90 -16.57 -6.36 15.24
C LYS A 90 -17.01 -5.46 14.09
N GLY A 91 -16.84 -5.94 12.87
CA GLY A 91 -17.16 -5.18 11.67
C GLY A 91 -18.67 -4.92 11.55
N PRO A 92 -19.06 -3.91 10.75
CA PRO A 92 -20.46 -3.51 10.60
C PRO A 92 -21.33 -4.55 9.89
N LEU A 93 -20.76 -5.57 9.23
CA LEU A 93 -21.52 -6.71 8.69
C LEU A 93 -21.59 -7.88 9.70
N GLY A 94 -21.01 -7.71 10.89
CA GLY A 94 -21.11 -8.63 12.02
C GLY A 94 -19.91 -9.57 12.20
N HIS A 95 -18.94 -9.55 11.29
CA HIS A 95 -17.77 -10.43 11.39
C HIS A 95 -16.80 -9.95 12.46
N VAL A 96 -16.12 -10.90 13.11
CA VAL A 96 -15.09 -10.61 14.10
C VAL A 96 -13.74 -10.88 13.47
N TYR A 97 -12.84 -9.92 13.58
CA TYR A 97 -11.45 -10.01 13.12
C TYR A 97 -10.56 -9.17 14.05
N TYR A 98 -9.25 -9.23 13.84
CA TYR A 98 -8.27 -8.52 14.66
C TYR A 98 -7.37 -7.65 13.79
N ILE A 99 -6.99 -6.48 14.31
CA ILE A 99 -6.15 -5.49 13.65
C ILE A 99 -4.98 -5.09 14.55
N ASN A 100 -3.77 -5.06 14.00
CA ASN A 100 -2.61 -4.47 14.64
C ASN A 100 -2.69 -2.95 14.55
N GLN A 101 -2.43 -2.27 15.66
CA GLN A 101 -2.61 -0.83 15.77
C GLN A 101 -1.64 -0.07 14.85
N LEU A 102 -2.19 0.62 13.84
CA LEU A 102 -1.46 1.44 12.87
C LEU A 102 -0.54 2.46 13.57
N ALA A 103 -1.06 3.16 14.59
CA ALA A 103 -0.28 4.13 15.35
C ALA A 103 0.95 3.51 16.04
N GLY A 104 0.84 2.27 16.53
CA GLY A 104 1.99 1.57 17.11
C GLY A 104 3.05 1.24 16.06
N LEU A 105 2.62 0.79 14.88
CA LEU A 105 3.52 0.48 13.76
C LEU A 105 4.27 1.74 13.29
N ILE A 106 3.57 2.87 13.17
CA ILE A 106 4.16 4.16 12.81
C ILE A 106 5.17 4.64 13.86
N ARG A 107 4.87 4.49 15.15
CA ARG A 107 5.82 4.81 16.24
C ARG A 107 7.11 4.01 16.09
N GLN A 108 7.01 2.69 15.91
CA GLN A 108 8.19 1.85 15.76
C GLN A 108 9.05 2.23 14.56
N GLU A 109 8.46 2.68 13.44
CA GLU A 109 9.21 3.15 12.27
C GLU A 109 9.94 4.47 12.53
N MET A 110 9.28 5.42 13.18
CA MET A 110 9.88 6.73 13.50
C MET A 110 10.99 6.63 14.54
N SER A 111 10.91 5.61 15.39
CA SER A 111 11.90 5.30 16.41
C SER A 111 12.96 4.27 15.95
N ASN A 112 12.99 3.90 14.67
CA ASN A 112 13.94 2.93 14.10
C ASN A 112 15.13 3.64 13.43
N PRO A 113 16.37 3.51 13.95
CA PRO A 113 17.53 4.24 13.44
C PRO A 113 17.97 3.81 12.04
N ASN A 114 17.62 2.60 11.60
CA ASN A 114 17.99 2.07 10.29
C ASN A 114 17.00 2.43 9.18
N VAL A 115 15.79 2.88 9.54
CA VAL A 115 14.73 3.18 8.57
C VAL A 115 14.38 4.66 8.56
N ARG A 116 14.21 5.27 9.74
CA ARG A 116 13.80 6.67 9.86
C ARG A 116 14.65 7.66 9.05
N PRO A 117 16.00 7.56 8.98
CA PRO A 117 16.82 8.48 8.19
C PRO A 117 16.48 8.49 6.69
N HIS A 118 15.85 7.42 6.19
CA HIS A 118 15.50 7.27 4.77
C HIS A 118 14.06 7.69 4.46
N ILE A 119 13.20 7.87 5.45
CA ILE A 119 11.80 8.25 5.23
C ILE A 119 11.71 9.73 4.84
N ARG A 120 11.16 10.01 3.67
CA ARG A 120 10.80 11.36 3.23
C ARG A 120 9.38 11.74 3.66
N HIS A 121 9.22 12.98 4.12
CA HIS A 121 7.96 13.53 4.61
C HIS A 121 7.35 14.60 3.70
N TYR A 122 8.17 15.23 2.84
CA TYR A 122 7.75 16.31 1.95
C TYR A 122 7.81 15.88 0.48
N PRO A 123 6.91 16.40 -0.37
CA PRO A 123 7.04 16.23 -1.81
C PRO A 123 8.30 16.95 -2.32
N GLU A 124 8.92 16.39 -3.35
CA GLU A 124 10.11 16.94 -4.00
C GLU A 124 9.79 17.36 -5.44
N GLU A 125 10.26 18.54 -5.83
CA GLU A 125 10.19 19.01 -7.20
C GLU A 125 11.51 18.73 -7.94
N CYS A 126 11.49 17.74 -8.84
CA CYS A 126 12.65 17.23 -9.56
C CYS A 126 12.43 17.16 -11.09
N GLY A 127 12.05 18.28 -11.72
CA GLY A 127 11.95 18.36 -13.19
C GLY A 127 11.15 17.21 -13.83
N GLN A 128 11.73 16.55 -14.84
CA GLN A 128 11.09 15.45 -15.60
C GLN A 128 11.51 14.04 -15.16
N HIS A 129 12.49 13.92 -14.25
CA HIS A 129 12.99 12.61 -13.83
C HIS A 129 12.29 12.19 -12.54
N PHE A 130 11.64 11.02 -12.55
CA PHE A 130 10.93 10.48 -11.40
C PHE A 130 11.57 9.15 -11.03
N GLU A 131 12.23 9.10 -9.88
CA GLU A 131 12.82 7.87 -9.32
C GLU A 131 12.02 7.38 -8.12
N HIS A 132 11.36 8.29 -7.40
CA HIS A 132 10.73 8.00 -6.11
C HIS A 132 9.29 8.54 -6.00
N ALA A 133 8.53 8.02 -5.05
CA ALA A 133 7.11 8.35 -4.91
C ALA A 133 6.87 9.80 -4.47
N TRP A 134 7.75 10.38 -3.64
CA TRP A 134 7.66 11.77 -3.17
C TRP A 134 7.91 12.80 -4.28
N GLN A 135 8.40 12.35 -5.43
CA GLN A 135 8.60 13.17 -6.62
C GLN A 135 7.36 13.18 -7.54
N ALA A 136 6.41 12.26 -7.32
CA ALA A 136 5.29 12.02 -8.22
C ALA A 136 4.10 12.99 -7.99
N GLU A 137 3.19 13.07 -8.97
CA GLU A 137 2.05 13.99 -8.94
C GLU A 137 1.12 13.74 -7.74
N ALA A 138 0.89 12.48 -7.33
CA ALA A 138 -0.03 12.15 -6.24
C ALA A 138 0.37 12.84 -4.93
N TRP A 139 1.65 12.83 -4.58
CA TRP A 139 2.13 13.49 -3.36
C TRP A 139 2.10 15.02 -3.51
N LYS A 140 2.47 15.53 -4.69
CA LYS A 140 2.42 16.97 -5.00
C LYS A 140 1.01 17.56 -4.98
N THR A 141 0.00 16.75 -5.30
CA THR A 141 -1.41 17.16 -5.38
C THR A 141 -2.23 16.77 -4.15
N LEU A 142 -1.66 15.98 -3.24
CA LEU A 142 -2.28 15.62 -1.96
C LEU A 142 -2.69 16.88 -1.18
N ASP A 143 -3.80 16.80 -0.46
CA ASP A 143 -4.32 17.88 0.39
C ASP A 143 -3.19 18.46 1.26
N PRO A 144 -2.88 19.76 1.20
CA PRO A 144 -1.78 20.33 1.97
C PRO A 144 -1.84 20.09 3.47
N ASP A 145 -3.06 20.02 4.03
CA ASP A 145 -3.28 19.76 5.46
C ASP A 145 -2.91 18.31 5.85
N LEU A 146 -2.77 17.41 4.86
CA LEU A 146 -2.23 16.06 5.04
C LEU A 146 -0.78 15.95 4.58
N ALA A 147 -0.41 16.61 3.47
CA ALA A 147 0.84 16.37 2.77
C ALA A 147 2.05 17.02 3.44
N SER A 148 1.89 18.27 3.87
CA SER A 148 2.98 19.14 4.33
C SER A 148 2.38 20.27 5.18
N PRO A 149 1.91 20.00 6.41
CA PRO A 149 1.13 20.96 7.20
C PRO A 149 1.97 22.14 7.70
N MET A 150 3.29 21.97 7.84
CA MET A 150 4.19 23.01 8.32
C MET A 150 5.63 22.83 7.83
N VAL A 151 6.47 23.84 8.05
CA VAL A 151 7.94 23.76 7.98
C VAL A 151 8.56 24.50 9.17
N HIS A 152 9.62 23.93 9.75
CA HIS A 152 10.38 24.53 10.84
C HIS A 152 11.60 25.25 10.27
N ILE A 153 11.71 26.57 10.48
CA ILE A 153 12.82 27.38 9.95
C ILE A 153 13.30 28.33 11.05
N GLY A 154 14.59 28.20 11.40
CA GLY A 154 15.17 28.94 12.52
C GLY A 154 14.63 28.40 13.83
N ASP A 155 13.91 29.25 14.57
CA ASP A 155 13.22 28.95 15.83
C ASP A 155 11.70 29.08 15.71
N GLN A 156 11.17 29.11 14.48
CA GLN A 156 9.77 29.37 14.19
C GLN A 156 9.12 28.28 13.33
N ASP A 157 7.86 27.99 13.64
CA ASP A 157 7.03 27.08 12.88
C ASP A 157 6.09 27.84 11.94
N PHE A 158 6.14 27.51 10.65
CA PHE A 158 5.30 28.10 9.62
C PHE A 158 4.28 27.07 9.13
N TYR A 159 3.01 27.23 9.52
CA TYR A 159 1.94 26.34 9.10
C TYR A 159 1.29 26.82 7.81
N VAL A 160 0.75 25.88 7.03
CA VAL A 160 -0.17 26.23 5.94
C VAL A 160 -1.40 26.93 6.50
N TYR A 161 -1.99 27.81 5.71
CA TYR A 161 -3.18 28.58 6.04
C TYR A 161 -3.03 29.55 7.22
N GLU A 162 -1.80 29.92 7.58
CA GLU A 162 -1.53 31.00 8.53
C GLU A 162 -0.79 32.16 7.86
N LEU A 163 -1.11 33.40 8.26
CA LEU A 163 -0.46 34.59 7.70
C LEU A 163 1.04 34.56 8.00
N THR A 164 1.86 34.81 6.98
CA THR A 164 3.32 34.74 7.05
C THR A 164 3.94 35.97 6.40
N LYS A 165 4.97 36.54 7.04
CA LYS A 165 5.73 37.68 6.51
C LYS A 165 7.06 37.19 5.96
N LEU A 166 7.36 37.62 4.74
CA LEU A 166 8.65 37.39 4.09
C LEU A 166 9.63 38.52 4.43
N ASN A 167 10.93 38.29 4.20
CA ASN A 167 12.01 39.23 4.53
C ASN A 167 11.97 40.53 3.70
N ASP A 168 11.28 40.54 2.57
CA ASP A 168 11.00 41.74 1.76
C ASP A 168 9.79 42.54 2.26
N GLY A 169 9.14 42.08 3.34
CA GLY A 169 7.95 42.67 3.92
C GLY A 169 6.63 42.18 3.32
N THR A 170 6.67 41.31 2.30
CA THR A 170 5.47 40.76 1.67
C THR A 170 4.72 39.84 2.64
N LEU A 171 3.40 40.04 2.74
CA LEU A 171 2.51 39.14 3.47
C LEU A 171 1.90 38.11 2.52
N VAL A 172 1.99 36.85 2.92
CA VAL A 172 1.54 35.70 2.13
C VAL A 172 0.77 34.71 3.00
N MET A 173 -0.04 33.88 2.35
CA MET A 173 -0.78 32.79 2.98
C MET A 173 -0.25 31.44 2.44
N PRO A 174 0.74 30.80 3.07
CA PRO A 174 1.29 29.52 2.63
C PRO A 174 0.20 28.48 2.53
N PHE A 175 0.23 27.65 1.49
CA PHE A 175 -0.68 26.52 1.35
C PHE A 175 0.04 25.24 0.94
N ARG A 176 1.35 25.24 0.72
CA ARG A 176 2.12 24.01 0.44
C ARG A 176 3.59 24.21 0.72
N TRP A 177 4.23 23.20 1.30
CA TRP A 177 5.68 23.13 1.47
C TRP A 177 6.23 21.96 0.67
N PHE A 178 7.39 22.15 0.06
CA PHE A 178 8.04 21.13 -0.76
C PHE A 178 9.55 21.36 -0.77
N THR A 179 10.28 20.38 -1.29
CA THR A 179 11.73 20.40 -1.34
C THR A 179 12.24 20.41 -2.78
N ARG A 180 13.45 20.95 -2.95
CA ARG A 180 14.26 20.82 -4.16
C ARG A 180 15.64 20.31 -3.77
N SER A 181 16.17 19.35 -4.52
CA SER A 181 17.53 18.86 -4.28
C SER A 181 18.55 19.92 -4.68
N ARG A 182 19.58 20.13 -3.85
CA ARG A 182 20.75 20.97 -4.19
C ARG A 182 21.76 20.26 -5.10
N GLY A 183 21.59 18.96 -5.33
CA GLY A 183 22.44 18.11 -6.17
C GLY A 183 21.64 17.17 -7.06
N LEU A 184 21.92 15.87 -7.00
CA LEU A 184 21.14 14.85 -7.71
C LEU A 184 19.71 14.75 -7.16
N PRO A 185 18.68 14.58 -8.01
CA PRO A 185 17.31 14.27 -7.56
C PRO A 185 17.29 13.15 -6.51
N GLY A 186 16.47 13.29 -5.46
CA GLY A 186 16.40 12.30 -4.37
C GLY A 186 17.50 12.38 -3.30
N GLY A 187 18.52 13.23 -3.48
CA GLY A 187 19.66 13.37 -2.56
C GLY A 187 19.30 13.90 -1.15
N PRO A 188 20.19 13.73 -0.16
CA PRO A 188 19.94 14.11 1.23
C PRO A 188 19.86 15.64 1.43
N GLU A 189 20.58 16.42 0.63
CA GLU A 189 20.61 17.88 0.72
C GLU A 189 19.40 18.51 0.01
N GLN A 190 18.42 18.92 0.82
CA GLN A 190 17.18 19.52 0.34
C GLN A 190 17.06 20.97 0.77
N GLU A 191 16.58 21.81 -0.15
CA GLU A 191 16.17 23.18 0.14
C GLU A 191 14.65 23.26 0.15
N PHE A 192 14.10 23.92 1.18
CA PHE A 192 12.66 24.08 1.34
C PHE A 192 12.13 25.27 0.54
N PHE A 193 10.95 25.08 -0.05
CA PHE A 193 10.20 26.10 -0.77
C PHE A 193 8.74 26.08 -0.31
N GLY A 194 8.10 27.24 -0.41
CA GLY A 194 6.68 27.43 -0.15
C GLY A 194 5.92 27.85 -1.41
N LEU A 195 4.69 27.35 -1.55
CA LEU A 195 3.66 27.99 -2.35
C LEU A 195 2.71 28.72 -1.41
N ALA A 196 2.40 29.96 -1.72
CA ALA A 196 1.43 30.76 -0.99
C ALA A 196 0.45 31.47 -1.91
N TRP A 197 -0.71 31.82 -1.36
CA TRP A 197 -1.62 32.77 -1.97
C TRP A 197 -1.23 34.20 -1.60
N SER A 198 -1.40 35.12 -2.55
CA SER A 198 -1.21 36.54 -2.27
C SER A 198 -2.28 37.06 -1.30
N VAL A 199 -1.88 37.94 -0.39
CA VAL A 199 -2.75 38.57 0.60
C VAL A 199 -2.79 40.08 0.36
N LYS A 200 -3.99 40.66 0.38
CA LYS A 200 -4.17 42.12 0.31
C LYS A 200 -4.73 42.66 1.60
N VAL A 201 -4.17 43.78 2.02
CA VAL A 201 -4.61 44.53 3.20
C VAL A 201 -5.76 45.46 2.78
N TYR A 202 -6.88 45.37 3.48
CA TYR A 202 -8.03 46.24 3.30
C TYR A 202 -8.21 47.12 4.54
N PRO A 203 -7.87 48.42 4.47
CA PRO A 203 -8.03 49.32 5.59
C PRO A 203 -9.52 49.56 5.89
N SER A 204 -9.85 49.65 7.18
CA SER A 204 -11.20 49.95 7.68
C SER A 204 -11.11 50.82 8.93
N SER A 205 -12.15 51.59 9.22
CA SER A 205 -12.25 52.43 10.42
C SER A 205 -12.14 51.62 11.74
N ASN A 206 -12.33 50.30 11.68
CA ASN A 206 -12.27 49.39 12.82
C ASN A 206 -11.01 48.49 12.83
N GLY A 207 -9.88 48.95 12.26
CA GLY A 207 -8.59 48.24 12.36
C GLY A 207 -8.11 47.51 11.10
N GLY A 208 -8.90 47.51 10.01
CA GLY A 208 -8.55 46.85 8.74
C GLY A 208 -8.49 45.31 8.82
N GLY A 209 -8.31 44.63 7.70
CA GLY A 209 -8.20 43.17 7.66
C GLY A 209 -7.62 42.65 6.35
N TYR A 210 -7.57 41.33 6.22
CA TYR A 210 -6.89 40.65 5.11
C TYR A 210 -7.87 39.93 4.19
N VAL A 211 -7.64 40.05 2.88
CA VAL A 211 -8.32 39.23 1.86
C VAL A 211 -7.30 38.37 1.14
N VAL A 212 -7.57 37.07 1.08
CA VAL A 212 -6.71 36.09 0.43
C VAL A 212 -7.16 35.90 -1.02
N HIS A 213 -6.23 35.91 -1.97
CA HIS A 213 -6.51 35.70 -3.39
C HIS A 213 -5.96 34.34 -3.85
N GLN A 214 -6.78 33.28 -3.79
CA GLN A 214 -6.35 31.90 -4.08
C GLN A 214 -5.92 31.68 -5.53
N TYR A 215 -6.43 32.49 -6.46
CA TYR A 215 -6.08 32.42 -7.88
C TYR A 215 -4.70 33.01 -8.20
N GLN A 216 -4.06 33.68 -7.22
CA GLN A 216 -2.73 34.28 -7.38
C GLN A 216 -1.74 33.56 -6.47
N THR A 217 -1.06 32.57 -7.04
CA THR A 217 -0.01 31.79 -6.37
C THR A 217 1.35 32.46 -6.51
N ILE A 218 2.07 32.55 -5.39
CA ILE A 218 3.45 33.00 -5.29
C ILE A 218 4.28 31.82 -4.82
N GLN A 219 5.47 31.66 -5.39
CA GLN A 219 6.46 30.70 -4.95
C GLN A 219 7.67 31.43 -4.38
N PHE A 220 8.19 30.94 -3.26
CA PHE A 220 9.34 31.53 -2.57
C PHE A 220 10.21 30.46 -1.90
N PRO A 221 11.53 30.66 -1.77
CA PRO A 221 12.38 29.80 -0.95
C PRO A 221 12.09 30.02 0.54
N ALA A 222 12.15 28.98 1.35
CA ALA A 222 11.91 29.06 2.80
C ALA A 222 12.92 29.98 3.51
N SER A 223 14.08 30.23 2.91
CA SER A 223 15.06 31.22 3.41
C SER A 223 14.56 32.68 3.38
N GLN A 224 13.43 32.96 2.71
CA GLN A 224 12.77 34.27 2.76
C GLN A 224 11.79 34.42 3.93
N LEU A 225 11.52 33.36 4.70
CA LEU A 225 10.61 33.43 5.83
C LEU A 225 11.19 34.31 6.94
N LEU A 226 10.40 35.28 7.41
CA LEU A 226 10.82 36.24 8.43
C LEU A 226 10.00 36.07 9.72
N SER A 227 8.67 36.13 9.63
CA SER A 227 7.79 36.08 10.80
C SER A 227 6.64 35.12 10.58
N SER A 228 6.54 34.14 11.48
CA SER A 228 5.43 33.20 11.60
C SER A 228 4.19 33.90 12.19
N PHE A 229 3.04 33.23 12.11
CA PHE A 229 1.78 33.77 12.59
C PHE A 229 1.77 34.18 14.08
N PRO A 230 2.26 33.36 15.04
CA PRO A 230 2.33 33.77 16.44
C PRO A 230 3.16 35.04 16.64
N TYR A 231 4.31 35.12 15.96
CA TYR A 231 5.17 36.31 16.03
C TYR A 231 4.45 37.54 15.46
N LEU A 232 3.75 37.41 14.33
CA LEU A 232 2.98 38.51 13.76
C LEU A 232 1.86 38.97 14.69
N VAL A 233 1.17 38.06 15.36
CA VAL A 233 0.14 38.42 16.34
C VAL A 233 0.74 39.27 17.47
N GLU A 234 1.95 38.95 17.91
CA GLU A 234 2.66 39.71 18.95
C GLU A 234 3.20 41.07 18.45
N THR A 235 3.60 41.18 17.18
CA THR A 235 4.29 42.38 16.67
C THR A 235 3.46 43.28 15.76
N HIS A 236 2.21 42.93 15.43
CA HIS A 236 1.43 43.64 14.40
C HIS A 236 1.25 45.15 14.68
N ASP A 237 1.06 45.54 15.94
CA ASP A 237 0.97 46.94 16.35
C ASP A 237 2.25 47.72 16.04
N LEU A 238 3.42 47.10 16.24
CA LEU A 238 4.73 47.69 15.95
C LEU A 238 5.00 47.75 14.44
N ASP A 239 4.55 46.72 13.72
CA ASP A 239 4.67 46.62 12.26
C ASP A 239 3.69 47.54 11.51
N GLY A 240 2.71 48.13 12.20
CA GLY A 240 1.70 49.00 11.60
C GLY A 240 0.75 48.27 10.64
N ILE A 241 0.54 46.97 10.86
CA ILE A 241 -0.35 46.12 10.06
C ILE A 241 -1.62 45.77 10.85
N PRO A 242 -2.75 45.48 10.20
CA PRO A 242 -3.95 44.99 10.91
C PRO A 242 -3.69 43.72 11.72
N ASP A 243 -4.53 43.47 12.72
CA ASP A 243 -4.51 42.22 13.49
C ASP A 243 -4.51 41.00 12.53
N PRO A 244 -3.45 40.16 12.53
CA PRO A 244 -3.32 38.96 11.68
C PRO A 244 -4.50 38.00 11.78
N CYS A 245 -5.25 38.04 12.88
CA CYS A 245 -6.46 37.23 13.08
C CYS A 245 -7.65 37.71 12.23
N ASN A 246 -7.63 38.95 11.73
CA ASN A 246 -8.77 39.53 11.00
C ASN A 246 -8.76 39.22 9.50
N ILE A 247 -9.03 37.96 9.16
CA ILE A 247 -9.19 37.51 7.77
C ILE A 247 -10.65 37.77 7.33
N LEU A 248 -10.85 38.74 6.43
CA LEU A 248 -12.16 39.13 5.91
C LEU A 248 -12.76 38.06 4.99
N GLY A 249 -11.91 37.25 4.34
CA GLY A 249 -12.29 36.10 3.54
C GLY A 249 -11.37 35.87 2.35
N VAL A 250 -11.90 35.18 1.33
CA VAL A 250 -11.12 34.66 0.21
C VAL A 250 -11.81 34.82 -1.14
N TYR A 251 -11.03 35.19 -2.17
CA TYR A 251 -11.42 35.06 -3.57
C TYR A 251 -10.83 33.78 -4.16
N LYS A 252 -11.68 32.90 -4.72
CA LYS A 252 -11.25 31.64 -5.33
C LYS A 252 -10.85 31.83 -6.79
N SER A 253 -11.51 32.74 -7.49
CA SER A 253 -11.25 33.10 -8.88
C SER A 253 -11.14 34.62 -9.07
N SER A 254 -10.45 35.04 -10.12
CA SER A 254 -10.36 36.47 -10.49
C SER A 254 -11.71 37.08 -10.83
N ASN A 255 -12.70 36.25 -11.19
CA ASN A 255 -14.01 36.67 -11.66
C ASN A 255 -15.10 36.51 -10.58
N ASP A 256 -14.73 36.22 -9.34
CA ASP A 256 -15.70 36.06 -8.25
C ASP A 256 -16.35 37.40 -7.89
N TYR A 257 -17.69 37.43 -7.87
CA TYR A 257 -18.47 38.64 -7.55
C TYR A 257 -18.61 38.90 -6.04
N GLY A 258 -17.96 38.10 -5.17
CA GLY A 258 -18.04 38.24 -3.72
C GLY A 258 -16.95 37.48 -2.98
N ILE A 259 -16.61 37.97 -1.77
CA ILE A 259 -15.64 37.36 -0.86
C ILE A 259 -16.31 36.15 -0.19
N GLN A 260 -15.67 34.99 -0.27
CA GLN A 260 -16.12 33.78 0.43
C GLN A 260 -15.57 33.74 1.86
N PRO A 261 -16.28 33.11 2.82
CA PRO A 261 -15.77 32.95 4.19
C PRO A 261 -14.44 32.19 4.23
N TRP A 262 -13.55 32.59 5.12
CA TRP A 262 -12.34 31.85 5.44
C TRP A 262 -12.67 30.66 6.36
N SER A 263 -12.22 29.46 6.02
CA SER A 263 -12.60 28.22 6.73
C SER A 263 -11.43 27.28 7.04
N PHE A 264 -10.18 27.73 6.86
CA PHE A 264 -8.99 26.89 7.05
C PHE A 264 -8.39 26.98 8.46
N THR A 265 -8.81 27.96 9.25
CA THR A 265 -8.33 28.15 10.63
C THR A 265 -9.48 28.23 11.63
N LEU A 266 -9.17 28.06 12.91
CA LEU A 266 -10.15 27.91 13.98
C LEU A 266 -10.40 29.24 14.70
N ALA A 267 -11.60 29.81 14.54
CA ALA A 267 -11.96 31.09 15.15
C ALA A 267 -11.89 31.05 16.68
N GLU A 268 -12.24 29.90 17.28
CA GLU A 268 -12.17 29.64 18.72
C GLU A 268 -10.73 29.57 19.29
N HIS A 269 -9.72 29.49 18.41
CA HIS A 269 -8.31 29.42 18.75
C HIS A 269 -7.51 30.54 18.09
N ASN A 270 -8.02 31.77 18.14
CA ASN A 270 -7.40 32.96 17.57
C ASN A 270 -6.98 32.78 16.10
N PHE A 271 -7.82 32.09 15.32
CA PHE A 271 -7.57 31.79 13.90
C PHE A 271 -6.25 31.05 13.63
N ALA A 272 -5.75 30.28 14.60
CA ALA A 272 -4.61 29.38 14.41
C ALA A 272 -4.99 28.17 13.56
N ASN A 273 -3.99 27.57 12.91
CA ASN A 273 -4.12 26.28 12.24
C ASN A 273 -4.41 25.18 13.27
N ARG A 274 -5.30 24.23 12.92
CA ARG A 274 -5.68 23.11 13.80
C ARG A 274 -4.47 22.29 14.28
N TRP A 275 -3.49 22.08 13.40
CA TRP A 275 -2.31 21.30 13.72
C TRP A 275 -1.39 22.01 14.70
N ARG A 276 -1.31 23.35 14.64
CA ARG A 276 -0.58 24.12 15.66
C ARG A 276 -1.17 23.92 17.04
N VAL A 277 -2.50 23.94 17.15
CA VAL A 277 -3.22 23.72 18.42
C VAL A 277 -2.97 22.31 18.95
N LEU A 278 -3.07 21.29 18.08
CA LEU A 278 -2.88 19.89 18.45
C LEU A 278 -1.43 19.56 18.83
N ALA A 279 -0.46 20.10 18.09
CA ALA A 279 0.94 19.78 18.25
C ALA A 279 1.64 20.54 19.39
N LYS A 280 1.02 21.59 19.94
CA LYS A 280 1.51 22.28 21.15
C LYS A 280 2.99 22.71 21.09
N GLY A 281 3.43 23.15 19.91
CA GLY A 281 4.82 23.58 19.66
C GLY A 281 5.77 22.47 19.20
N HIS A 282 5.27 21.26 18.92
CA HIS A 282 6.03 20.19 18.27
C HIS A 282 5.82 20.21 16.75
N GLU A 283 6.82 19.72 16.00
CA GLU A 283 6.67 19.63 14.54
C GLU A 283 5.58 18.63 14.14
N VAL A 284 4.97 18.90 12.98
CA VAL A 284 3.94 18.05 12.39
C VAL A 284 4.40 17.58 11.01
N LEU A 285 4.53 16.25 10.87
CA LEU A 285 5.04 15.62 9.66
C LEU A 285 4.03 14.60 9.10
N ASN A 286 4.17 14.27 7.82
CA ASN A 286 3.34 13.30 7.12
C ASN A 286 4.07 11.95 6.97
N LEU A 287 3.38 10.84 7.20
CA LEU A 287 3.80 9.52 6.72
C LEU A 287 2.89 9.08 5.56
N SER A 288 3.34 9.31 4.33
CA SER A 288 2.70 8.74 3.15
C SER A 288 2.95 7.24 3.10
N MET A 289 1.93 6.44 2.75
CA MET A 289 2.00 4.98 2.71
C MET A 289 1.34 4.36 1.48
N TRP A 290 1.90 3.24 1.06
CA TRP A 290 1.26 2.28 0.17
C TRP A 290 0.40 1.33 0.99
N LEU A 291 -0.90 1.26 0.74
CA LEU A 291 -1.79 0.34 1.43
C LEU A 291 -2.15 -0.82 0.50
N TYR A 292 -1.82 -2.04 0.90
CA TYR A 292 -2.00 -3.24 0.10
C TYR A 292 -3.15 -4.11 0.61
N CYS A 293 -3.90 -4.71 -0.31
CA CYS A 293 -4.80 -5.81 -0.01
C CYS A 293 -4.66 -6.95 -1.03
N ASP A 294 -4.50 -8.18 -0.53
CA ASP A 294 -4.46 -9.39 -1.35
C ASP A 294 -4.99 -10.61 -0.61
N ASP A 295 -5.22 -11.69 -1.36
CA ASP A 295 -5.59 -12.98 -0.82
C ASP A 295 -4.47 -14.02 -0.76
N THR A 296 -4.39 -14.66 0.39
CA THR A 296 -3.46 -15.72 0.69
C THR A 296 -4.22 -16.97 1.10
N SER A 297 -3.83 -18.13 0.60
CA SER A 297 -4.31 -19.39 1.18
C SER A 297 -3.62 -19.63 2.52
N GLY A 298 -4.41 -19.85 3.57
CA GLY A 298 -3.94 -20.23 4.91
C GLY A 298 -3.52 -21.69 5.03
N ASN A 299 -3.60 -22.47 3.94
CA ASN A 299 -3.16 -23.86 3.88
C ASN A 299 -1.96 -23.98 2.94
N VAL A 300 -1.17 -25.05 3.11
CA VAL A 300 -0.10 -25.43 2.17
C VAL A 300 -0.65 -25.67 0.75
N SER A 301 -1.92 -26.06 0.63
CA SER A 301 -2.62 -26.16 -0.67
C SER A 301 -3.49 -24.93 -0.94
N LYS A 302 -3.33 -24.32 -2.12
CA LYS A 302 -3.99 -23.06 -2.53
C LYS A 302 -5.53 -23.06 -2.57
N LYS A 303 -6.19 -24.20 -2.33
CA LYS A 303 -7.61 -24.40 -2.66
C LYS A 303 -8.57 -24.21 -1.48
N TRP A 304 -8.08 -24.22 -0.24
CA TRP A 304 -8.91 -24.18 0.96
C TRP A 304 -8.38 -23.11 1.94
N ASN A 305 -9.30 -22.46 2.69
CA ASN A 305 -9.00 -21.45 3.72
C ASN A 305 -8.38 -20.14 3.17
N LYS A 306 -9.10 -19.45 2.28
CA LYS A 306 -8.69 -18.13 1.74
C LYS A 306 -8.74 -17.08 2.86
N HIS A 307 -7.62 -16.40 3.08
CA HIS A 307 -7.50 -15.23 3.93
C HIS A 307 -7.31 -14.01 3.05
N ASN A 308 -7.98 -12.90 3.35
CA ASN A 308 -7.60 -11.60 2.80
C ASN A 308 -6.79 -10.87 3.85
N SER A 309 -5.78 -10.11 3.43
CA SER A 309 -4.88 -9.41 4.34
C SER A 309 -4.67 -7.97 3.92
N PHE A 310 -4.46 -7.09 4.89
CA PHE A 310 -4.02 -5.72 4.68
C PHE A 310 -2.62 -5.52 5.24
N LEU A 311 -1.75 -4.90 4.44
CA LEU A 311 -0.39 -4.53 4.81
C LEU A 311 -0.09 -3.10 4.34
N PHE A 312 0.90 -2.44 4.89
CA PHE A 312 1.39 -1.16 4.37
C PHE A 312 2.92 -1.05 4.40
N THR A 313 3.44 -0.17 3.56
CA THR A 313 4.85 0.27 3.57
C THR A 313 4.89 1.79 3.42
N ALA A 314 5.86 2.45 4.06
CA ALA A 314 6.05 3.88 3.88
C ALA A 314 6.43 4.21 2.43
N ALA A 315 5.63 5.05 1.77
CA ALA A 315 5.89 5.50 0.40
C ALA A 315 7.04 6.51 0.32
N GLY A 316 7.43 7.09 1.47
CA GLY A 316 8.59 7.96 1.59
C GLY A 316 9.94 7.23 1.58
N LEU A 317 9.96 5.89 1.50
CA LEU A 317 11.21 5.12 1.44
C LEU A 317 11.75 5.04 0.01
N PRO A 318 13.08 5.10 -0.18
CA PRO A 318 13.70 4.78 -1.46
C PRO A 318 13.31 3.37 -1.91
N GLN A 319 13.32 3.15 -3.23
CA GLN A 319 12.87 1.88 -3.83
C GLN A 319 13.56 0.65 -3.21
N GLU A 320 14.85 0.74 -2.95
CA GLU A 320 15.65 -0.36 -2.38
C GLU A 320 15.20 -0.76 -0.98
N TYR A 321 14.69 0.17 -0.18
CA TYR A 321 14.14 -0.08 1.15
C TYR A 321 12.66 -0.48 1.10
N GLY A 322 11.87 0.13 0.20
CA GLY A 322 10.44 -0.13 0.09
C GLY A 322 10.10 -1.59 -0.28
N HIS A 323 11.02 -2.32 -0.90
CA HIS A 323 10.84 -3.73 -1.25
C HIS A 323 11.45 -4.71 -0.22
N GLN A 324 12.11 -4.20 0.82
CA GLN A 324 12.61 -5.05 1.90
C GLN A 324 11.47 -5.51 2.79
N GLU A 325 11.51 -6.79 3.13
CA GLU A 325 10.51 -7.44 3.98
C GLU A 325 10.41 -6.79 5.37
N SER A 326 11.52 -6.27 5.91
CA SER A 326 11.56 -5.56 7.19
C SER A 326 10.71 -4.27 7.22
N ASN A 327 10.35 -3.73 6.06
CA ASN A 327 9.63 -2.46 5.89
C ASN A 327 8.19 -2.68 5.39
N VAL A 328 7.71 -3.93 5.41
CA VAL A 328 6.32 -4.29 5.13
C VAL A 328 5.60 -4.61 6.45
N HIS A 329 4.56 -3.85 6.75
CA HIS A 329 3.87 -3.91 8.03
C HIS A 329 2.48 -4.54 7.89
N PHE A 330 2.21 -5.57 8.67
CA PHE A 330 0.92 -6.24 8.72
C PHE A 330 -0.10 -5.44 9.54
N LEU A 331 -1.31 -5.25 8.98
CA LEU A 331 -2.44 -4.62 9.69
C LEU A 331 -3.44 -5.67 10.15
N CYS A 332 -4.04 -6.43 9.25
CA CYS A 332 -5.07 -7.40 9.61
C CYS A 332 -5.19 -8.52 8.58
N THR A 333 -5.81 -9.62 9.00
CA THR A 333 -6.20 -10.71 8.10
C THR A 333 -7.49 -11.35 8.56
N SER A 334 -8.26 -11.92 7.64
CA SER A 334 -9.42 -12.72 7.97
C SER A 334 -9.78 -13.70 6.87
N ASN A 335 -10.20 -14.90 7.27
CA ASN A 335 -10.86 -15.89 6.43
C ASN A 335 -12.40 -15.80 6.48
N LEU A 336 -12.95 -14.90 7.31
CA LEU A 336 -14.39 -14.71 7.48
C LEU A 336 -14.83 -13.33 7.00
N ALA A 337 -14.15 -12.27 7.47
CA ALA A 337 -14.51 -10.90 7.13
C ALA A 337 -14.07 -10.58 5.69
N PRO A 338 -14.97 -10.05 4.84
CA PRO A 338 -14.61 -9.58 3.52
C PRO A 338 -13.64 -8.39 3.58
N PRO A 339 -12.81 -8.16 2.54
CA PRO A 339 -11.79 -7.12 2.53
C PRO A 339 -12.30 -5.73 2.91
N LEU A 340 -13.44 -5.30 2.36
CA LEU A 340 -13.98 -3.97 2.64
C LEU A 340 -14.50 -3.81 4.09
N GLU A 341 -14.89 -4.89 4.76
CA GLU A 341 -15.25 -4.83 6.17
C GLU A 341 -14.02 -4.76 7.08
N MET A 342 -12.90 -5.37 6.68
CA MET A 342 -11.62 -5.19 7.35
C MET A 342 -11.04 -3.79 7.11
N LEU A 343 -11.18 -3.27 5.89
CA LEU A 343 -10.81 -1.90 5.54
C LEU A 343 -11.58 -0.88 6.39
N ASP A 344 -12.80 -1.18 6.84
CA ASP A 344 -13.55 -0.31 7.76
C ASP A 344 -12.79 -0.06 9.07
N GLY A 345 -12.19 -1.11 9.64
CA GLY A 345 -11.36 -1.02 10.84
C GLY A 345 -10.06 -0.25 10.61
N VAL A 346 -9.40 -0.49 9.47
CA VAL A 346 -8.20 0.27 9.06
C VAL A 346 -8.54 1.75 8.85
N THR A 347 -9.66 2.03 8.17
CA THR A 347 -10.12 3.39 7.87
C THR A 347 -10.44 4.16 9.14
N LYS A 348 -11.02 3.53 10.17
CA LYS A 348 -11.23 4.18 11.48
C LYS A 348 -9.93 4.63 12.14
N GLN A 349 -8.87 3.80 12.07
CA GLN A 349 -7.55 4.18 12.59
C GLN A 349 -6.89 5.29 11.74
N LEU A 350 -7.09 5.27 10.42
CA LEU A 350 -6.65 6.34 9.52
C LEU A 350 -7.38 7.67 9.81
N GLU A 351 -8.70 7.65 9.93
CA GLU A 351 -9.51 8.83 10.26
C GLU A 351 -9.05 9.44 11.58
N GLN A 352 -8.85 8.61 12.61
CA GLN A 352 -8.31 9.08 13.90
C GLN A 352 -6.93 9.73 13.74
N GLY A 353 -6.01 9.07 13.03
CA GLY A 353 -4.68 9.64 12.78
C GLY A 353 -4.72 10.93 11.95
N GLN A 354 -5.64 11.04 10.99
CA GLN A 354 -5.82 12.23 10.14
C GLN A 354 -6.55 13.38 10.86
N SER A 355 -7.33 13.07 11.90
CA SER A 355 -8.05 14.06 12.71
C SER A 355 -7.23 14.57 13.89
N GLU A 356 -6.59 13.66 14.63
CA GLU A 356 -5.92 13.93 15.93
C GLU A 356 -4.39 13.96 15.81
N GLY A 357 -3.82 13.33 14.77
CA GLY A 357 -2.39 13.07 14.67
C GLY A 357 -1.96 11.89 15.55
N ILE A 358 -0.76 11.37 15.27
CA ILE A 358 -0.15 10.26 16.02
C ILE A 358 1.13 10.78 16.65
N TRP A 359 1.15 10.85 17.98
CA TRP A 359 2.39 11.17 18.71
C TRP A 359 3.43 10.07 18.52
N VAL A 360 4.62 10.45 18.08
CA VAL A 360 5.78 9.58 17.85
C VAL A 360 7.04 10.20 18.43
N TRP A 361 7.97 9.36 18.84
CA TRP A 361 9.35 9.78 19.07
C TRP A 361 10.16 9.66 17.78
N ASP A 362 10.70 10.78 17.33
CA ASP A 362 11.62 10.79 16.20
C ASP A 362 13.06 10.56 16.65
N ILE A 363 13.64 9.41 16.31
CA ILE A 363 15.01 9.07 16.72
C ILE A 363 16.06 9.99 16.08
N GLN A 364 15.75 10.56 14.92
CA GLN A 364 16.66 11.45 14.19
C GLN A 364 16.74 12.83 14.83
N GLN A 365 15.60 13.48 15.09
CA GLN A 365 15.55 14.78 15.75
C GLN A 365 15.69 14.69 17.28
N LYS A 366 15.54 13.49 17.86
CA LYS A 366 15.48 13.26 19.31
C LYS A 366 14.42 14.14 19.98
N ALA A 367 13.23 14.14 19.38
CA ALA A 367 12.09 14.94 19.83
C ALA A 367 10.78 14.20 19.58
N MET A 368 9.76 14.57 20.36
CA MET A 368 8.39 14.16 20.08
C MET A 368 7.84 14.97 18.90
N LEU A 369 7.17 14.27 17.98
CA LEU A 369 6.52 14.85 16.80
C LEU A 369 5.08 14.35 16.69
N LEU A 370 4.28 15.10 15.94
CA LEU A 370 2.92 14.70 15.58
C LEU A 370 2.89 14.23 14.12
N MET A 371 2.61 12.94 13.90
CA MET A 371 2.57 12.33 12.58
C MET A 371 1.15 12.24 12.02
N ILE A 372 0.98 12.56 10.74
CA ILE A 372 -0.26 12.40 9.98
C ILE A 372 -0.12 11.24 9.02
N PRO A 373 -0.91 10.15 9.12
CA PRO A 373 -0.90 9.09 8.13
C PRO A 373 -1.66 9.50 6.85
N ALA A 374 -1.05 9.29 5.69
CA ALA A 374 -1.70 9.54 4.40
C ALA A 374 -1.54 8.34 3.46
N VAL A 375 -2.65 7.84 2.91
CA VAL A 375 -2.60 6.74 1.92
C VAL A 375 -2.36 7.34 0.54
N LEU A 376 -1.21 7.05 -0.05
CA LEU A 376 -0.85 7.55 -1.39
C LEU A 376 -1.57 6.74 -2.49
N ALA A 377 -1.63 5.41 -2.33
CA ALA A 377 -2.41 4.54 -3.19
C ALA A 377 -2.80 3.22 -2.51
N MET A 378 -3.88 2.62 -3.03
CA MET A 378 -4.38 1.30 -2.69
C MET A 378 -3.91 0.27 -3.73
N LEU A 379 -3.06 -0.65 -3.31
CA LEU A 379 -2.47 -1.70 -4.13
C LEU A 379 -3.21 -3.04 -3.94
N GLY A 380 -3.19 -3.91 -4.95
CA GLY A 380 -3.90 -5.20 -4.95
C GLY A 380 -4.04 -5.77 -6.36
N ASP A 381 -4.44 -7.05 -6.48
CA ASP A 381 -4.70 -7.61 -7.82
C ASP A 381 -5.94 -6.95 -8.45
N ASN A 382 -5.89 -6.80 -9.77
CA ASN A 382 -6.89 -6.16 -10.60
C ASN A 382 -8.33 -6.67 -10.39
N PRO A 383 -8.60 -7.98 -10.18
CA PRO A 383 -9.93 -8.47 -9.85
C PRO A 383 -10.43 -7.93 -8.51
N MET A 384 -9.57 -7.86 -7.48
CA MET A 384 -9.91 -7.27 -6.17
C MET A 384 -10.18 -5.77 -6.27
N GLN A 385 -9.59 -5.12 -7.27
CA GLN A 385 -9.76 -3.69 -7.49
C GLN A 385 -10.75 -3.36 -8.64
N SER A 386 -11.46 -4.35 -9.19
CA SER A 386 -12.39 -4.16 -10.31
C SER A 386 -13.82 -3.86 -9.84
N LEU A 387 -14.52 -3.01 -10.58
CA LEU A 387 -15.97 -2.82 -10.41
C LEU A 387 -16.68 -3.94 -11.17
N ALA A 388 -17.02 -5.03 -10.49
CA ALA A 388 -17.62 -6.19 -11.15
C ALA A 388 -18.95 -5.82 -11.86
N GLY A 389 -19.02 -6.05 -13.18
CA GLY A 389 -20.22 -5.77 -13.99
C GLY A 389 -19.93 -5.50 -15.47
N LYS A 390 -20.91 -4.91 -16.17
CA LYS A 390 -20.79 -4.51 -17.60
C LYS A 390 -19.64 -3.52 -17.83
N PHE A 391 -19.31 -2.70 -16.84
CA PHE A 391 -18.24 -1.71 -16.85
C PHE A 391 -17.15 -2.08 -15.84
N PHE A 392 -16.22 -2.94 -16.25
CA PHE A 392 -15.27 -3.58 -15.34
C PHE A 392 -14.12 -2.67 -14.87
N CYS A 393 -13.78 -1.64 -15.65
CA CYS A 393 -12.68 -0.74 -15.30
C CYS A 393 -13.10 0.24 -14.20
N ARG A 394 -12.21 0.42 -13.22
CA ARG A 394 -12.38 1.38 -12.13
C ARG A 394 -12.00 2.80 -12.52
N CYS A 395 -11.16 2.99 -13.54
CA CYS A 395 -10.68 4.31 -13.95
C CYS A 395 -11.63 4.96 -14.98
N CYS A 396 -12.33 4.16 -15.79
CA CYS A 396 -13.18 4.65 -16.86
C CYS A 396 -14.42 3.77 -17.11
N PHE A 397 -15.35 4.26 -17.93
CA PHE A 397 -16.58 3.58 -18.32
C PHE A 397 -16.39 2.63 -19.53
N VAL A 398 -15.27 1.92 -19.62
CA VAL A 398 -15.10 0.92 -20.68
C VAL A 398 -16.09 -0.22 -20.48
N LYS A 399 -16.77 -0.61 -21.54
CA LYS A 399 -17.76 -1.69 -21.50
C LYS A 399 -17.12 -3.01 -21.91
N GLY A 400 -17.29 -4.03 -21.07
CA GLY A 400 -16.97 -5.43 -21.40
C GLY A 400 -18.03 -6.08 -22.30
N ARG A 401 -18.04 -7.42 -22.34
CA ARG A 401 -19.07 -8.20 -23.05
C ARG A 401 -20.39 -8.20 -22.24
N ASP A 402 -21.54 -8.09 -22.91
CA ASP A 402 -22.85 -8.18 -22.25
C ASP A 402 -23.21 -9.65 -21.94
N ALA A 403 -23.90 -9.88 -20.81
CA ALA A 403 -24.48 -11.19 -20.51
C ALA A 403 -25.74 -11.50 -21.35
N GLU A 404 -26.38 -10.48 -21.94
CA GLU A 404 -27.60 -10.59 -22.75
C GLU A 404 -27.34 -10.99 -24.21
N ASP A 405 -26.07 -11.15 -24.63
CA ASP A 405 -25.70 -11.67 -25.95
C ASP A 405 -25.98 -13.19 -26.12
N GLU A 406 -26.60 -13.82 -25.11
CA GLU A 406 -26.99 -15.24 -25.08
C GLU A 406 -28.38 -15.48 -25.71
N ILE A 407 -28.45 -15.52 -27.06
CA ILE A 407 -29.67 -15.93 -27.79
C ILE A 407 -29.62 -17.44 -28.08
N PRO A 408 -30.72 -18.22 -27.95
CA PRO A 408 -30.72 -19.65 -28.27
C PRO A 408 -30.87 -19.88 -29.79
N GLY A 409 -29.97 -20.64 -30.43
CA GLY A 409 -30.16 -20.96 -31.86
C GLY A 409 -29.19 -21.96 -32.52
N SER A 410 -29.75 -23.14 -32.82
CA SER A 410 -29.45 -24.21 -33.81
C SER A 410 -28.04 -24.82 -33.98
N ALA A 411 -28.07 -26.14 -34.12
CA ALA A 411 -26.95 -27.07 -34.12
C ALA A 411 -26.25 -27.15 -35.48
N GLN A 412 -24.92 -26.91 -35.52
CA GLN A 412 -23.99 -27.48 -36.50
C GLN A 412 -22.60 -27.78 -35.87
N VAL A 413 -21.86 -28.67 -36.56
CA VAL A 413 -20.81 -29.63 -36.20
C VAL A 413 -19.50 -29.03 -35.60
N PRO A 414 -18.72 -29.75 -34.75
CA PRO A 414 -17.58 -29.17 -34.02
C PRO A 414 -16.30 -29.13 -34.86
N ILE A 415 -15.72 -27.93 -34.97
CA ILE A 415 -14.28 -27.74 -35.22
C ILE A 415 -13.63 -27.56 -33.84
N HIS A 416 -12.57 -28.33 -33.57
CA HIS A 416 -11.80 -28.33 -32.33
C HIS A 416 -11.18 -26.94 -32.05
N ASP A 417 -11.88 -26.11 -31.28
CA ASP A 417 -11.37 -24.84 -30.75
C ASP A 417 -11.05 -25.01 -29.25
N ASN A 418 -9.77 -25.20 -28.91
CA ASN A 418 -9.30 -25.30 -27.51
C ASN A 418 -9.27 -23.96 -26.75
N ILE A 419 -9.74 -22.86 -27.35
CA ILE A 419 -9.84 -21.54 -26.68
C ILE A 419 -11.16 -21.48 -25.90
N SER A 420 -11.36 -22.38 -24.95
CA SER A 420 -12.42 -22.25 -23.94
C SER A 420 -11.81 -21.74 -22.64
N VAL A 421 -11.78 -20.42 -22.50
CA VAL A 421 -11.23 -19.78 -21.30
C VAL A 421 -12.37 -19.51 -20.33
N ARG A 422 -12.46 -20.35 -19.29
CA ARG A 422 -13.29 -20.07 -18.11
C ARG A 422 -12.73 -18.82 -17.40
N SER A 423 -13.62 -17.95 -16.95
CA SER A 423 -13.31 -16.89 -16.01
C SER A 423 -13.07 -17.53 -14.64
N ASP A 424 -11.84 -17.45 -14.12
CA ASP A 424 -11.53 -17.77 -12.72
C ASP A 424 -12.04 -16.65 -11.81
N ALA A 425 -13.36 -16.49 -11.76
CA ALA A 425 -14.05 -15.81 -10.68
C ALA A 425 -14.89 -16.87 -9.98
N SER A 426 -14.50 -17.20 -8.75
CA SER A 426 -15.19 -18.02 -7.75
C SER A 426 -16.58 -18.55 -8.14
N ASP A 427 -16.66 -19.83 -8.46
CA ASP A 427 -17.91 -20.59 -8.49
C ASP A 427 -17.76 -21.80 -7.56
N THR A 428 -18.10 -21.60 -6.29
CA THR A 428 -18.41 -22.67 -5.35
C THR A 428 -19.91 -22.90 -5.40
N GLY A 429 -20.33 -23.77 -6.30
CA GLY A 429 -21.71 -24.19 -6.46
C GLY A 429 -21.81 -25.29 -7.52
N GLU A 430 -21.80 -26.55 -7.08
CA GLU A 430 -22.33 -27.63 -7.90
C GLU A 430 -23.84 -27.39 -8.04
N ASP A 431 -24.26 -26.73 -9.12
CA ASP A 431 -25.65 -26.78 -9.56
C ASP A 431 -25.72 -27.31 -11.00
N GLY A 432 -26.43 -28.43 -11.15
CA GLY A 432 -26.55 -29.23 -12.36
C GLY A 432 -27.47 -28.61 -13.42
N GLY A 433 -27.25 -27.34 -13.77
CA GLY A 433 -28.01 -26.61 -14.78
C GLY A 433 -27.57 -26.95 -16.21
N LYS A 434 -28.53 -27.28 -17.09
CA LYS A 434 -28.32 -27.52 -18.52
C LYS A 434 -27.58 -26.34 -19.18
N ARG A 435 -26.35 -26.55 -19.64
CA ARG A 435 -25.55 -25.56 -20.40
C ARG A 435 -26.22 -25.21 -21.73
N HIS A 436 -26.77 -24.00 -21.84
CA HIS A 436 -27.12 -23.41 -23.14
C HIS A 436 -25.84 -23.17 -23.96
N ARG A 437 -25.83 -23.64 -25.23
CA ARG A 437 -24.67 -23.52 -26.13
C ARG A 437 -24.64 -22.10 -26.72
N ARG A 438 -23.54 -21.37 -26.48
CA ARG A 438 -23.34 -19.96 -26.84
C ARG A 438 -23.26 -19.74 -28.36
N ARG A 439 -23.88 -18.66 -28.87
CA ARG A 439 -23.63 -18.13 -30.22
C ARG A 439 -22.18 -17.62 -30.31
N LYS A 440 -21.44 -18.03 -31.34
CA LYS A 440 -20.09 -17.48 -31.59
C LYS A 440 -20.25 -16.05 -32.15
N GLU A 441 -19.62 -15.06 -31.51
CA GLU A 441 -19.51 -13.70 -32.05
C GLU A 441 -18.89 -13.75 -33.45
N THR A 442 -19.42 -12.96 -34.39
CA THR A 442 -18.83 -12.74 -35.71
C THR A 442 -17.52 -11.97 -35.59
N ILE A 443 -16.66 -12.07 -36.60
CA ILE A 443 -15.40 -11.31 -36.64
C ILE A 443 -15.66 -9.80 -36.56
N GLN A 444 -16.73 -9.30 -37.18
CA GLN A 444 -17.07 -7.88 -37.13
C GLN A 444 -17.52 -7.43 -35.73
N GLU A 445 -18.32 -8.25 -35.03
CA GLU A 445 -18.70 -8.01 -33.63
C GLU A 445 -17.44 -8.03 -32.72
N LEU A 446 -16.51 -8.97 -32.94
CA LEU A 446 -15.23 -9.04 -32.25
C LEU A 446 -14.39 -7.77 -32.44
N VAL A 447 -14.24 -7.31 -33.69
CA VAL A 447 -13.48 -6.10 -34.03
C VAL A 447 -14.14 -4.86 -33.45
N THR A 448 -15.46 -4.75 -33.53
CA THR A 448 -16.20 -3.60 -32.97
C THR A 448 -16.03 -3.53 -31.45
N ARG A 449 -16.10 -4.68 -30.76
CA ARG A 449 -15.82 -4.76 -29.33
C ARG A 449 -14.37 -4.43 -29.00
N ALA A 450 -13.40 -4.95 -29.74
CA ALA A 450 -11.99 -4.66 -29.56
C ALA A 450 -11.70 -3.15 -29.73
N LYS A 451 -12.27 -2.50 -30.76
CA LYS A 451 -12.14 -1.03 -30.94
C LYS A 451 -12.71 -0.24 -29.78
N ARG A 452 -13.86 -0.65 -29.22
CA ARG A 452 -14.41 -0.01 -28.01
C ARG A 452 -13.54 -0.25 -26.79
N PHE A 453 -13.00 -1.46 -26.65
CA PHE A 453 -12.18 -1.90 -25.53
C PHE A 453 -10.81 -1.21 -25.50
N VAL A 454 -10.20 -1.01 -26.67
CA VAL A 454 -8.91 -0.31 -26.83
C VAL A 454 -9.11 1.19 -27.05
N GLY A 455 -10.33 1.66 -27.32
CA GLY A 455 -10.62 3.08 -27.51
C GLY A 455 -10.45 3.93 -26.25
N ILE A 456 -10.64 5.25 -26.39
CA ILE A 456 -10.72 6.19 -25.27
C ILE A 456 -12.11 6.07 -24.65
N SER A 457 -12.16 5.98 -23.31
CA SER A 457 -13.41 5.92 -22.55
C SER A 457 -13.46 7.06 -21.53
N GLU A 458 -14.66 7.53 -21.21
CA GLU A 458 -14.88 8.58 -20.21
C GLU A 458 -14.35 8.14 -18.84
N ALA A 459 -13.57 9.01 -18.20
CA ALA A 459 -13.07 8.78 -16.85
C ALA A 459 -14.21 8.74 -15.84
N ARG A 460 -14.05 7.94 -14.78
CA ARG A 460 -14.95 7.96 -13.63
C ARG A 460 -14.58 9.10 -12.70
N HIS A 461 -15.59 9.67 -12.03
CA HIS A 461 -15.42 10.76 -11.08
C HIS A 461 -16.01 10.34 -9.72
N PRO A 462 -15.29 10.56 -8.60
CA PRO A 462 -15.74 10.18 -7.26
C PRO A 462 -17.14 10.68 -6.92
N GLU A 463 -17.45 11.93 -7.25
CA GLU A 463 -18.72 12.58 -6.91
C GLU A 463 -19.90 11.87 -7.59
N LYS A 464 -19.78 11.62 -8.90
CA LYS A 464 -20.80 10.90 -9.69
C LYS A 464 -21.00 9.47 -9.18
N THR A 465 -19.91 8.80 -8.79
CA THR A 465 -19.98 7.45 -8.24
C THR A 465 -20.69 7.44 -6.89
N LEU A 466 -20.36 8.38 -5.99
CA LEU A 466 -21.03 8.54 -4.71
C LEU A 466 -22.52 8.87 -4.85
N GLU A 467 -22.89 9.77 -5.75
CA GLU A 467 -24.31 10.07 -6.06
C GLU A 467 -25.07 8.83 -6.55
N THR A 468 -24.42 8.00 -7.36
CA THR A 468 -24.99 6.73 -7.82
C THR A 468 -25.17 5.74 -6.66
N LEU A 469 -24.18 5.63 -5.75
CA LEU A 469 -24.26 4.78 -4.57
C LEU A 469 -25.37 5.22 -3.61
N ARG A 470 -25.50 6.53 -3.37
CA ARG A 470 -26.62 7.11 -2.62
C ARG A 470 -27.97 6.73 -3.24
N SER A 471 -28.08 6.86 -4.56
CA SER A 471 -29.29 6.49 -5.30
C SER A 471 -29.63 5.00 -5.16
N ILE A 472 -28.62 4.12 -5.20
CA ILE A 472 -28.79 2.68 -4.97
C ILE A 472 -29.27 2.40 -3.55
N PHE A 473 -28.67 3.05 -2.55
CA PHE A 473 -29.03 2.87 -1.14
C PHE A 473 -30.46 3.34 -0.85
N ILE A 474 -30.81 4.58 -1.21
CA ILE A 474 -32.16 5.13 -1.06
C ILE A 474 -33.19 4.25 -1.76
N THR A 475 -32.86 3.74 -2.96
CA THR A 475 -33.78 2.84 -3.68
C THR A 475 -33.94 1.52 -2.94
N SER A 476 -32.89 0.98 -2.32
CA SER A 476 -32.92 -0.29 -1.58
C SER A 476 -33.71 -0.20 -0.28
N GLN A 477 -33.87 0.99 0.30
CA GLN A 477 -34.71 1.24 1.48
C GLN A 477 -36.22 1.14 1.17
N LYS A 478 -36.63 1.07 -0.10
CA LYS A 478 -38.05 0.85 -0.44
C LYS A 478 -38.44 -0.61 -0.26
N TYR A 479 -39.65 -0.88 0.26
CA TYR A 479 -40.13 -2.26 0.47
C TYR A 479 -40.14 -3.13 -0.81
N ASN A 480 -40.23 -2.52 -2.00
CA ASN A 480 -40.15 -3.19 -3.30
C ASN A 480 -38.92 -2.75 -4.13
N GLY A 481 -37.93 -2.14 -3.48
CA GLY A 481 -36.80 -1.45 -4.11
C GLY A 481 -35.71 -2.35 -4.67
N LYS A 482 -35.59 -3.59 -4.20
CA LYS A 482 -34.50 -4.53 -4.55
C LYS A 482 -34.26 -4.65 -6.07
N THR A 483 -35.32 -4.82 -6.86
CA THR A 483 -35.21 -4.98 -8.31
C THR A 483 -34.78 -3.68 -8.99
N GLN A 484 -35.29 -2.54 -8.51
CA GLN A 484 -34.92 -1.22 -9.05
C GLN A 484 -33.46 -0.89 -8.74
N ALA A 485 -32.99 -1.16 -7.52
CA ALA A 485 -31.60 -0.99 -7.13
C ALA A 485 -30.65 -1.85 -7.99
N LYS A 486 -30.97 -3.12 -8.21
CA LYS A 486 -30.22 -3.99 -9.13
C LYS A 486 -30.19 -3.46 -10.57
N LYS A 487 -31.28 -2.86 -11.03
CA LYS A 487 -31.35 -2.23 -12.35
C LYS A 487 -30.40 -1.03 -12.43
N ILE A 488 -30.35 -0.17 -11.41
CA ILE A 488 -29.41 0.96 -11.33
C ILE A 488 -27.97 0.44 -11.41
N VAL A 489 -27.58 -0.52 -10.56
CA VAL A 489 -26.24 -1.15 -10.57
C VAL A 489 -25.88 -1.67 -11.97
N THR A 490 -26.83 -2.34 -12.64
CA THR A 490 -26.60 -2.91 -13.98
C THR A 490 -26.43 -1.84 -15.05
N GLN A 491 -27.20 -0.75 -14.98
CA GLN A 491 -27.17 0.35 -15.94
C GLN A 491 -25.92 1.22 -15.78
N THR A 492 -25.53 1.54 -14.55
CA THR A 492 -24.39 2.41 -14.25
C THR A 492 -23.06 1.64 -14.18
N GLY A 493 -23.11 0.33 -13.93
CA GLY A 493 -21.93 -0.48 -13.64
C GLY A 493 -21.22 -0.11 -12.35
N VAL A 494 -21.87 0.64 -11.47
CA VAL A 494 -21.36 0.98 -10.13
C VAL A 494 -21.84 -0.09 -9.18
N LYS A 495 -20.89 -0.87 -8.65
CA LYS A 495 -21.13 -1.92 -7.67
C LYS A 495 -20.22 -1.72 -6.46
N ASP A 496 -20.83 -1.71 -5.29
CA ASP A 496 -20.16 -1.64 -4.00
C ASP A 496 -20.59 -2.86 -3.20
N THR A 497 -19.66 -3.80 -2.97
CA THR A 497 -19.96 -5.04 -2.25
C THR A 497 -20.16 -4.84 -0.75
N PHE A 498 -19.66 -3.73 -0.20
CA PHE A 498 -19.89 -3.37 1.19
C PHE A 498 -21.33 -2.86 1.36
N LEU A 499 -21.76 -1.94 0.50
CA LEU A 499 -23.15 -1.49 0.42
C LEU A 499 -24.12 -2.64 0.13
N ASP A 500 -23.75 -3.57 -0.76
CA ASP A 500 -24.57 -4.74 -1.08
C ASP A 500 -24.82 -5.62 0.16
N GLY A 501 -23.86 -5.72 1.09
CA GLY A 501 -24.05 -6.40 2.38
C GLY A 501 -25.23 -5.83 3.18
N PHE A 502 -25.33 -4.50 3.30
CA PHE A 502 -26.46 -3.84 3.95
C PHE A 502 -27.76 -3.99 3.15
N ASN A 503 -27.71 -3.84 1.82
CA ASN A 503 -28.87 -4.04 0.97
C ASN A 503 -29.45 -5.46 1.07
N GLN A 504 -28.59 -6.47 1.23
CA GLN A 504 -29.01 -7.85 1.47
C GLN A 504 -29.70 -8.01 2.83
N GLN A 505 -29.20 -7.35 3.88
CA GLN A 505 -29.87 -7.33 5.19
C GLN A 505 -31.26 -6.69 5.12
N ILE A 506 -31.40 -5.55 4.43
CA ILE A 506 -32.71 -4.90 4.18
C ILE A 506 -33.63 -5.85 3.40
N ALA A 507 -33.13 -6.46 2.32
CA ALA A 507 -33.92 -7.40 1.53
C ALA A 507 -34.36 -8.64 2.33
N ALA A 508 -33.50 -9.13 3.22
CA ALA A 508 -33.82 -10.24 4.12
C ALA A 508 -34.89 -9.85 5.13
N PHE A 509 -34.84 -8.65 5.71
CA PHE A 509 -35.89 -8.11 6.57
C PHE A 509 -37.22 -7.99 5.83
N VAL A 510 -37.23 -7.35 4.65
CA VAL A 510 -38.42 -7.20 3.79
C VAL A 510 -39.06 -8.55 3.48
N SER A 511 -38.25 -9.57 3.19
CA SER A 511 -38.75 -10.92 2.87
C SER A 511 -39.48 -11.61 4.03
N LYS A 512 -39.25 -11.17 5.27
CA LYS A 512 -39.88 -11.69 6.49
C LYS A 512 -41.15 -10.92 6.89
N LEU A 513 -41.49 -9.83 6.19
CA LEU A 513 -42.68 -9.05 6.51
C LEU A 513 -43.96 -9.83 6.18
N PRO A 514 -45.02 -9.72 7.00
CA PRO A 514 -46.27 -10.42 6.75
C PRO A 514 -46.90 -10.03 5.40
N THR A 515 -47.49 -11.02 4.73
CA THR A 515 -48.13 -10.82 3.42
C THR A 515 -49.31 -9.84 3.50
N ASN A 516 -50.07 -9.87 4.59
CA ASN A 516 -51.29 -9.06 4.81
C ASN A 516 -51.03 -7.60 5.25
N THR A 517 -49.77 -7.16 5.31
CA THR A 517 -49.41 -5.79 5.68
C THR A 517 -49.55 -4.85 4.47
N SER A 518 -50.14 -3.66 4.66
CA SER A 518 -50.28 -2.64 3.60
C SER A 518 -48.91 -2.12 3.13
N ALA A 519 -48.84 -1.54 1.93
CA ALA A 519 -47.59 -0.99 1.40
C ALA A 519 -47.00 0.10 2.30
N ASP A 520 -47.84 1.01 2.81
CA ASP A 520 -47.40 2.10 3.69
C ASP A 520 -46.87 1.56 5.02
N GLN A 521 -47.52 0.54 5.59
CA GLN A 521 -47.06 -0.07 6.83
C GLN A 521 -45.77 -0.86 6.60
N LYS A 522 -45.62 -1.57 5.47
CA LYS A 522 -44.35 -2.22 5.10
C LYS A 522 -43.23 -1.19 4.97
N GLN A 523 -43.48 -0.05 4.35
CA GLN A 523 -42.48 1.00 4.20
C GLN A 523 -42.05 1.56 5.57
N ARG A 524 -43.00 1.89 6.45
CA ARG A 524 -42.68 2.36 7.82
C ARG A 524 -41.81 1.37 8.60
N LEU A 525 -42.14 0.07 8.53
CA LEU A 525 -41.35 -0.97 9.19
C LEU A 525 -39.93 -1.07 8.62
N VAL A 526 -39.77 -0.87 7.31
CA VAL A 526 -38.43 -0.82 6.69
C VAL A 526 -37.67 0.43 7.13
N ASP A 527 -38.32 1.59 7.16
CA ASP A 527 -37.71 2.85 7.61
C ASP A 527 -37.25 2.74 9.07
N GLU A 528 -38.07 2.16 9.95
CA GLU A 528 -37.72 1.87 11.35
C GLU A 528 -36.54 0.90 11.46
N PHE A 529 -36.54 -0.18 10.67
CA PHE A 529 -35.42 -1.14 10.65
C PHE A 529 -34.12 -0.49 10.17
N VAL A 530 -34.18 0.31 9.09
CA VAL A 530 -33.01 1.01 8.56
C VAL A 530 -32.48 2.00 9.59
N ALA A 531 -33.34 2.80 10.22
CA ALA A 531 -32.95 3.77 11.24
C ALA A 531 -32.34 3.11 12.49
N GLY A 532 -32.79 1.90 12.87
CA GLY A 532 -32.31 1.18 14.05
C GLY A 532 -31.08 0.29 13.81
N ASN A 533 -30.87 -0.18 12.58
CA ASN A 533 -29.91 -1.26 12.30
C ASN A 533 -28.84 -0.92 11.27
N MET A 534 -28.99 0.16 10.48
CA MET A 534 -28.05 0.50 9.41
C MET A 534 -27.18 1.71 9.80
N PRO A 535 -25.89 1.73 9.41
CA PRO A 535 -25.09 2.94 9.50
C PRO A 535 -25.67 4.06 8.63
N SER A 536 -25.49 5.31 9.06
CA SER A 536 -25.76 6.48 8.23
C SER A 536 -24.66 6.69 7.18
N GLU A 537 -24.94 7.51 6.17
CA GLU A 537 -23.87 8.00 5.29
C GLU A 537 -22.80 8.76 6.08
N PRO A 538 -21.51 8.65 5.70
CA PRO A 538 -20.96 7.84 4.60
C PRO A 538 -20.65 6.37 4.98
N ASN A 539 -20.91 5.94 6.22
CA ASN A 539 -20.49 4.64 6.78
C ASN A 539 -21.21 3.41 6.18
N VAL A 540 -22.20 3.62 5.31
CA VAL A 540 -22.89 2.56 4.56
C VAL A 540 -22.22 2.23 3.22
N PHE A 541 -21.34 3.11 2.75
CA PHE A 541 -20.56 2.91 1.52
C PHE A 541 -19.18 2.30 1.84
N SER A 542 -18.51 1.78 0.81
CA SER A 542 -17.15 1.25 0.93
C SER A 542 -16.25 2.21 1.73
N PRO A 543 -15.52 1.73 2.75
CA PRO A 543 -14.69 2.60 3.61
C PRO A 543 -13.62 3.39 2.85
N ILE A 544 -13.24 2.94 1.64
CA ILE A 544 -12.31 3.64 0.76
C ILE A 544 -12.73 5.10 0.48
N TRP A 545 -14.03 5.40 0.48
CA TRP A 545 -14.54 6.77 0.26
C TRP A 545 -14.35 7.69 1.48
N ARG A 546 -14.01 7.13 2.64
CA ARG A 546 -13.76 7.88 3.89
C ARG A 546 -12.27 8.16 4.11
N ILE A 547 -11.38 7.53 3.33
CA ILE A 547 -9.94 7.79 3.39
C ILE A 547 -9.66 9.17 2.77
N ARG A 548 -9.30 10.16 3.60
CA ARG A 548 -9.05 11.53 3.11
C ARG A 548 -7.79 11.55 2.24
N GLY A 549 -7.89 12.25 1.10
CA GLY A 549 -6.79 12.40 0.15
C GLY A 549 -6.69 11.30 -0.91
N LEU A 550 -7.59 10.31 -0.90
CA LEU A 550 -7.60 9.18 -1.82
C LEU A 550 -8.79 9.26 -2.81
N ASP A 551 -8.51 9.20 -4.11
CA ASP A 551 -9.48 9.00 -5.20
C ASP A 551 -9.44 7.54 -5.67
N PRO A 552 -10.45 6.70 -5.35
CA PRO A 552 -10.46 5.28 -5.74
C PRO A 552 -10.32 5.01 -7.24
N HIS A 553 -10.67 5.97 -8.10
CA HIS A 553 -10.60 5.82 -9.56
C HIS A 553 -9.21 6.12 -10.12
N ARG A 554 -8.39 6.93 -9.42
CA ARG A 554 -7.04 7.33 -9.83
C ARG A 554 -5.94 6.75 -8.94
N ASP A 555 -6.26 6.41 -7.69
CA ASP A 555 -5.33 6.02 -6.62
C ASP A 555 -5.30 4.54 -6.32
N THR A 556 -5.63 3.79 -7.35
CA THR A 556 -5.44 2.36 -7.41
C THR A 556 -4.63 2.15 -8.69
N PRO A 557 -3.31 1.94 -8.61
CA PRO A 557 -2.46 1.85 -9.79
C PRO A 557 -2.52 0.47 -10.46
N VAL A 558 -2.02 0.39 -11.69
CA VAL A 558 -1.94 -0.87 -12.45
C VAL A 558 -0.92 -1.79 -11.79
N GLU A 559 -1.35 -2.96 -11.35
CA GLU A 559 -0.45 -3.95 -10.77
C GLU A 559 0.30 -4.71 -11.89
N ILE A 560 1.58 -4.37 -12.09
CA ILE A 560 2.35 -4.81 -13.26
C ILE A 560 2.69 -6.31 -13.25
N LEU A 561 2.89 -6.91 -12.07
CA LEU A 561 3.16 -8.34 -11.93
C LEU A 561 1.96 -9.17 -12.42
N HIS A 562 0.76 -8.80 -12.00
CA HIS A 562 -0.49 -9.43 -12.35
C HIS A 562 -0.93 -9.09 -13.77
N VAL A 563 -0.76 -7.86 -14.25
CA VAL A 563 -1.17 -7.49 -15.60
C VAL A 563 -0.27 -8.11 -16.66
N ILE A 564 1.05 -8.08 -16.46
CA ILE A 564 2.02 -8.43 -17.51
C ILE A 564 2.52 -9.86 -17.34
N LEU A 565 3.17 -10.20 -16.23
CA LEU A 565 3.81 -11.52 -16.06
C LEU A 565 2.77 -12.61 -15.79
N LEU A 566 1.97 -12.47 -14.74
CA LEU A 566 0.86 -13.39 -14.41
C LEU A 566 -0.39 -13.15 -15.28
N GLY A 567 -0.32 -12.19 -16.20
CA GLY A 567 -1.35 -11.86 -17.18
C GLY A 567 -0.91 -12.22 -18.60
N PHE A 568 -0.40 -11.26 -19.36
CA PHE A 568 -0.05 -11.43 -20.78
C PHE A 568 0.90 -12.61 -21.04
N VAL A 569 2.04 -12.68 -20.34
CA VAL A 569 3.04 -13.74 -20.55
C VAL A 569 2.41 -15.11 -20.22
N LYS A 570 1.78 -15.23 -19.05
CA LYS A 570 1.05 -16.45 -18.65
C LYS A 570 -0.04 -16.85 -19.65
N TYR A 571 -0.76 -15.90 -20.23
CA TYR A 571 -1.82 -16.18 -21.22
C TYR A 571 -1.25 -16.65 -22.57
N TYR A 572 -0.09 -16.13 -22.97
CA TYR A 572 0.52 -16.44 -24.26
C TYR A 572 1.28 -17.78 -24.27
N CYS A 573 1.66 -18.30 -23.11
CA CYS A 573 2.38 -19.58 -22.97
C CYS A 573 1.48 -20.79 -23.28
N ASP A 574 1.32 -21.14 -24.57
CA ASP A 574 0.78 -22.45 -25.03
C ASP A 574 1.39 -22.97 -26.37
N PRO A 575 2.71 -23.16 -26.50
CA PRO A 575 3.33 -23.69 -27.73
C PRO A 575 3.60 -25.21 -27.71
N GLN A 576 4.12 -25.74 -28.83
CA GLN A 576 4.58 -27.13 -28.96
C GLN A 576 5.62 -27.48 -27.88
N LYS A 577 5.31 -28.52 -27.10
CA LYS A 577 5.99 -28.77 -25.82
C LYS A 577 7.40 -29.34 -25.96
N GLU A 578 7.65 -30.24 -26.91
CA GLU A 578 8.94 -30.95 -27.00
C GLU A 578 10.06 -30.05 -27.53
N VAL A 579 9.87 -29.40 -28.68
CA VAL A 579 10.89 -28.53 -29.27
C VAL A 579 11.20 -27.34 -28.36
N LEU A 580 10.17 -26.74 -27.75
CA LEU A 580 10.38 -25.64 -26.80
C LEU A 580 11.20 -26.10 -25.58
N THR A 581 10.95 -27.31 -25.06
CA THR A 581 11.70 -27.86 -23.93
C THR A 581 13.19 -27.95 -24.23
N HIS A 582 13.55 -28.44 -25.42
CA HIS A 582 14.94 -28.52 -25.85
C HIS A 582 15.56 -27.13 -26.03
N ARG A 583 14.88 -26.21 -26.73
CA ARG A 583 15.38 -24.85 -26.96
C ARG A 583 15.60 -24.07 -25.67
N LEU A 584 14.69 -24.15 -24.71
CA LEU A 584 14.85 -23.53 -23.40
C LEU A 584 16.05 -24.11 -22.66
N SER A 585 16.17 -25.44 -22.63
CA SER A 585 17.27 -26.12 -21.92
C SER A 585 18.64 -25.88 -22.54
N SER A 586 18.70 -25.66 -23.85
CA SER A 586 19.95 -25.44 -24.60
C SER A 586 20.33 -23.97 -24.75
N MET A 587 19.49 -23.03 -24.31
CA MET A 587 19.73 -21.61 -24.51
C MET A 587 20.87 -21.12 -23.63
N ASP A 588 21.87 -20.48 -24.24
CA ASP A 588 22.89 -19.76 -23.50
C ASP A 588 22.29 -18.49 -22.89
N VAL A 589 22.32 -18.42 -21.56
CA VAL A 589 21.79 -17.33 -20.75
C VAL A 589 22.89 -16.56 -20.02
N SER A 590 24.17 -16.83 -20.35
CA SER A 590 25.32 -16.20 -19.71
C SER A 590 25.27 -14.67 -19.72
N SER A 591 24.71 -14.06 -20.77
CA SER A 591 24.58 -12.60 -20.91
C SER A 591 23.31 -12.00 -20.32
N THR A 592 22.39 -12.80 -19.78
CA THR A 592 21.08 -12.31 -19.28
C THR A 592 20.98 -12.28 -17.75
N GLY A 593 22.02 -12.74 -17.05
CA GLY A 593 22.03 -12.85 -15.59
C GLY A 593 21.06 -13.92 -15.05
N LEU A 594 20.50 -14.77 -15.91
CA LEU A 594 19.62 -15.87 -15.52
C LEU A 594 20.43 -17.13 -15.17
N SER A 595 19.92 -17.93 -14.26
CA SER A 595 20.39 -19.31 -14.09
C SER A 595 20.00 -20.16 -15.31
N PRO A 596 20.76 -21.23 -15.63
CA PRO A 596 20.39 -22.15 -16.70
C PRO A 596 18.92 -22.58 -16.60
N LEU A 597 18.21 -22.50 -17.72
CA LEU A 597 16.77 -22.70 -17.73
C LEU A 597 16.43 -24.19 -17.68
N ALA A 598 15.65 -24.60 -16.69
CA ALA A 598 15.08 -25.94 -16.62
C ALA A 598 13.89 -26.06 -17.58
N GLY A 599 14.16 -26.21 -18.88
CA GLY A 599 13.14 -26.21 -19.94
C GLY A 599 12.03 -27.23 -19.69
N GLU A 600 12.35 -28.43 -19.20
CA GLU A 600 11.35 -29.45 -18.88
C GLU A 600 10.39 -28.96 -17.80
N THR A 601 10.91 -28.35 -16.73
CA THR A 601 10.11 -27.79 -15.64
C THR A 601 9.23 -26.65 -16.14
N LEU A 602 9.80 -25.71 -16.90
CA LEU A 602 9.11 -24.52 -17.41
C LEU A 602 7.92 -24.88 -18.32
N VAL A 603 8.09 -25.89 -19.17
CA VAL A 603 7.01 -26.32 -20.09
C VAL A 603 6.00 -27.23 -19.41
N LYS A 604 6.46 -28.21 -18.61
CA LYS A 604 5.58 -29.20 -17.96
C LYS A 604 4.70 -28.57 -16.89
N TYR A 605 5.24 -27.63 -16.12
CA TYR A 605 4.56 -26.99 -15.00
C TYR A 605 4.17 -25.53 -15.32
N ALA A 606 3.97 -25.18 -16.60
CA ALA A 606 3.63 -23.84 -17.07
C ALA A 606 2.50 -23.14 -16.29
N LYS A 607 1.53 -23.90 -15.76
CA LYS A 607 0.41 -23.39 -14.97
C LYS A 607 0.75 -23.02 -13.52
N SER A 608 1.84 -23.57 -13.00
CA SER A 608 2.32 -23.38 -11.63
C SER A 608 3.50 -22.41 -11.53
N LEU A 609 3.91 -21.83 -12.66
CA LEU A 609 5.01 -20.88 -12.72
C LEU A 609 4.71 -19.59 -11.94
N THR A 610 5.78 -19.00 -11.45
CA THR A 610 5.81 -17.77 -10.66
C THR A 610 6.18 -16.56 -11.52
N GLY A 611 6.08 -15.35 -10.96
CA GLY A 611 6.52 -14.12 -11.63
C GLY A 611 7.97 -14.20 -12.11
N ARG A 612 8.87 -14.76 -11.30
CA ARG A 612 10.28 -14.98 -11.64
C ARG A 612 10.45 -15.85 -12.88
N ASP A 613 9.71 -16.95 -12.97
CA ASP A 613 9.76 -17.85 -14.12
C ASP A 613 9.25 -17.15 -15.39
N PHE A 614 8.15 -16.41 -15.28
CA PHE A 614 7.59 -15.67 -16.42
C PHE A 614 8.49 -14.53 -16.88
N ARG A 615 9.22 -13.88 -15.96
CA ARG A 615 10.25 -12.89 -16.30
C ARG A 615 11.36 -13.53 -17.13
N ALA A 616 11.86 -14.70 -16.72
CA ALA A 616 12.86 -15.45 -17.49
C ALA A 616 12.33 -15.84 -18.88
N ILE A 617 11.10 -16.37 -18.95
CA ILE A 617 10.45 -16.73 -20.23
C ILE A 617 10.33 -15.52 -21.16
N ALA A 618 9.89 -14.37 -20.65
CA ALA A 618 9.71 -13.17 -21.46
C ALA A 618 11.02 -12.63 -22.07
N GLN A 619 12.15 -12.80 -21.37
CA GLN A 619 13.47 -12.39 -21.87
C GLN A 619 13.96 -13.30 -23.01
N VAL A 620 13.66 -14.61 -22.94
CA VAL A 620 14.14 -15.58 -23.94
C VAL A 620 13.14 -15.87 -25.05
N ALA A 621 11.87 -15.50 -24.89
CA ALA A 621 10.78 -15.80 -25.82
C ALA A 621 11.10 -15.50 -27.30
N PRO A 622 11.71 -14.34 -27.67
CA PRO A 622 12.09 -14.06 -29.06
C PRO A 622 13.02 -15.11 -29.69
N PHE A 623 13.87 -15.72 -28.87
CA PHE A 623 14.93 -16.64 -29.31
C PHE A 623 14.52 -18.10 -29.26
N VAL A 624 13.42 -18.44 -28.60
CA VAL A 624 12.97 -19.85 -28.51
C VAL A 624 11.67 -20.10 -29.25
N LEU A 625 10.86 -19.06 -29.49
CA LEU A 625 9.53 -19.18 -30.12
C LEU A 625 9.52 -18.91 -31.63
N TYR A 626 10.60 -18.39 -32.23
CA TYR A 626 10.68 -18.22 -33.68
C TYR A 626 10.37 -19.56 -34.36
N ASP A 627 9.55 -19.60 -35.41
CA ASP A 627 9.07 -20.83 -36.09
C ASP A 627 8.13 -21.78 -35.33
N LEU A 628 7.96 -21.66 -34.00
CA LEU A 628 7.09 -22.54 -33.20
C LEU A 628 5.65 -22.05 -33.08
N VAL A 629 5.40 -20.78 -33.38
CA VAL A 629 4.08 -20.14 -33.29
C VAL A 629 3.76 -19.38 -34.60
N PRO A 630 2.48 -19.10 -34.90
CA PRO A 630 2.11 -18.28 -36.06
C PRO A 630 2.83 -16.93 -36.07
N LYS A 631 3.07 -16.38 -37.25
CA LYS A 631 3.81 -15.13 -37.44
C LYS A 631 3.25 -13.99 -36.58
N GLU A 632 1.93 -13.82 -36.58
CA GLU A 632 1.24 -12.76 -35.85
C GLU A 632 1.36 -12.95 -34.33
N CYS A 633 1.36 -14.21 -33.86
CA CYS A 633 1.63 -14.54 -32.46
C CYS A 633 3.07 -14.19 -32.07
N PHE A 634 4.03 -14.53 -32.94
CA PHE A 634 5.43 -14.19 -32.72
C PHE A 634 5.65 -12.67 -32.68
N GLU A 635 5.01 -11.90 -33.57
CA GLU A 635 5.05 -10.43 -33.54
C GLU A 635 4.48 -9.86 -32.22
N ALA A 636 3.39 -10.43 -31.70
CA ALA A 636 2.85 -10.05 -30.39
C ALA A 636 3.81 -10.36 -29.24
N TRP A 637 4.50 -11.51 -29.28
CA TRP A 637 5.58 -11.83 -28.33
C TRP A 637 6.75 -10.84 -28.43
N LEU A 638 7.19 -10.49 -29.64
CA LEU A 638 8.25 -9.49 -29.82
C LEU A 638 7.86 -8.13 -29.24
N ALA A 639 6.63 -7.69 -29.47
CA ALA A 639 6.14 -6.44 -28.89
C ALA A 639 6.05 -6.50 -27.36
N LEU A 640 5.57 -7.63 -26.80
CA LEU A 640 5.50 -7.85 -25.35
C LEU A 640 6.90 -7.88 -24.71
N SER A 641 7.85 -8.60 -25.30
CA SER A 641 9.24 -8.67 -24.83
C SER A 641 9.95 -7.32 -24.93
N ALA A 642 9.59 -6.45 -25.88
CA ALA A 642 10.09 -5.07 -25.95
C ALA A 642 9.43 -4.14 -24.93
N LEU A 643 8.14 -4.34 -24.61
CA LEU A 643 7.40 -3.55 -23.64
C LEU A 643 7.88 -3.80 -22.19
N ILE A 644 8.18 -5.05 -21.84
CA ILE A 644 8.52 -5.43 -20.44
C ILE A 644 9.70 -4.61 -19.88
N PRO A 645 10.86 -4.49 -20.54
CA PRO A 645 11.96 -3.66 -20.04
C PRO A 645 11.53 -2.22 -19.79
N LEU A 646 10.73 -1.62 -20.68
CA LEU A 646 10.24 -0.25 -20.55
C LEU A 646 9.25 -0.05 -19.38
N VAL A 647 8.69 -1.12 -18.83
CA VAL A 647 7.80 -1.03 -17.65
C VAL A 647 8.60 -1.12 -16.35
N TRP A 648 9.61 -2.02 -16.30
CA TRP A 648 10.45 -2.21 -15.11
C TRP A 648 11.64 -1.25 -15.04
N GLN A 649 12.04 -0.67 -16.16
CA GLN A 649 13.08 0.35 -16.31
C GLN A 649 12.50 1.45 -17.21
N PRO A 650 11.62 2.32 -16.66
CA PRO A 650 10.90 3.28 -17.47
C PRO A 650 11.84 4.21 -18.23
N PRO A 651 11.55 4.47 -19.51
CA PRO A 651 12.30 5.44 -20.30
C PRO A 651 12.04 6.85 -19.79
N ASP A 652 12.93 7.79 -20.11
CA ASP A 652 12.81 9.20 -19.71
C ASP A 652 11.54 9.88 -20.24
N THR A 653 10.87 9.32 -21.27
CA THR A 653 9.65 9.91 -21.85
C THR A 653 8.46 8.95 -21.84
N GLN A 654 7.34 9.45 -21.32
CA GLN A 654 6.05 8.77 -21.30
C GLN A 654 5.58 8.30 -22.69
N ALA A 655 5.86 9.10 -23.72
CA ALA A 655 5.47 8.83 -25.10
C ALA A 655 6.07 7.52 -25.63
N THR A 656 7.29 7.16 -25.22
CA THR A 656 7.92 5.89 -25.62
C THR A 656 7.15 4.70 -25.05
N LEU A 657 6.74 4.77 -23.79
CA LEU A 657 5.96 3.70 -23.15
C LEU A 657 4.55 3.58 -23.75
N GLU A 658 3.89 4.71 -24.00
CA GLU A 658 2.57 4.73 -24.67
C GLU A 658 2.63 4.07 -26.05
N LEU A 659 3.63 4.43 -26.86
CA LEU A 659 3.83 3.82 -28.18
C LEU A 659 4.12 2.32 -28.09
N ALA A 660 4.88 1.88 -27.08
CA ALA A 660 5.16 0.46 -26.86
C ALA A 660 3.90 -0.32 -26.44
N ILE A 661 3.06 0.26 -25.58
CA ILE A 661 1.76 -0.31 -25.19
C ILE A 661 0.85 -0.42 -26.42
N ASP A 662 0.72 0.66 -27.20
CA ASP A 662 -0.12 0.67 -28.40
C ASP A 662 0.36 -0.37 -29.42
N ARG A 663 1.67 -0.44 -29.68
CA ARG A 663 2.26 -1.48 -30.55
C ARG A 663 1.94 -2.90 -30.05
N PHE A 664 2.05 -3.14 -28.75
CA PHE A 664 1.71 -4.43 -28.17
C PHE A 664 0.22 -4.78 -28.36
N LEU A 665 -0.68 -3.84 -28.10
CA LEU A 665 -2.11 -4.04 -28.28
C LEU A 665 -2.48 -4.24 -29.77
N ASP A 666 -1.84 -3.52 -30.68
CA ASP A 666 -2.04 -3.68 -32.13
C ASP A 666 -1.56 -5.06 -32.63
N CYS A 667 -0.35 -5.48 -32.24
CA CYS A 667 0.15 -6.82 -32.55
C CYS A 667 -0.77 -7.91 -31.96
N THR A 668 -1.26 -7.71 -30.73
CA THR A 668 -2.24 -8.62 -30.10
C THR A 668 -3.53 -8.70 -30.91
N ALA A 669 -4.03 -7.55 -31.39
CA ALA A 669 -5.25 -7.48 -32.19
C ALA A 669 -5.10 -8.18 -33.53
N ASN A 670 -3.95 -8.00 -34.20
CA ASN A 670 -3.61 -8.65 -35.45
C ASN A 670 -3.49 -10.17 -35.29
N TRP A 671 -2.94 -10.64 -34.17
CA TRP A 671 -2.95 -12.06 -33.84
C TRP A 671 -4.37 -12.58 -33.61
N THR A 672 -5.10 -12.00 -32.64
CA THR A 672 -6.51 -12.29 -32.46
C THR A 672 -7.23 -11.24 -31.58
N PRO A 673 -8.35 -10.66 -32.05
CA PRO A 673 -9.17 -9.74 -31.23
C PRO A 673 -9.84 -10.41 -30.01
N ARG A 674 -9.72 -11.73 -29.87
CA ARG A 674 -10.33 -12.48 -28.74
C ARG A 674 -9.70 -12.15 -27.40
N TRP A 675 -8.45 -11.66 -27.38
CA TRP A 675 -7.75 -11.25 -26.16
C TRP A 675 -8.43 -10.08 -25.44
N PHE A 676 -9.10 -9.18 -26.17
CA PHE A 676 -9.86 -8.04 -25.63
C PHE A 676 -11.17 -8.41 -24.92
N ASN A 677 -11.25 -9.63 -24.40
CA ASN A 677 -12.22 -10.06 -23.38
C ASN A 677 -11.58 -10.11 -21.97
N LYS A 678 -10.25 -10.03 -21.89
CA LYS A 678 -9.49 -10.10 -20.64
C LYS A 678 -9.23 -8.67 -20.14
N PRO A 679 -9.73 -8.28 -18.95
CA PRO A 679 -9.60 -6.91 -18.42
C PRO A 679 -8.19 -6.34 -18.46
N LYS A 680 -7.16 -7.18 -18.22
CA LYS A 680 -5.74 -6.80 -18.19
C LYS A 680 -5.28 -6.04 -19.44
N PHE A 681 -5.81 -6.38 -20.63
CA PHE A 681 -5.46 -5.70 -21.89
C PHE A 681 -6.04 -4.28 -22.01
N HIS A 682 -7.06 -3.93 -21.22
CA HIS A 682 -7.53 -2.55 -21.12
C HIS A 682 -6.81 -1.83 -19.99
N ILE A 683 -6.64 -2.49 -18.85
CA ILE A 683 -6.05 -1.91 -17.64
C ILE A 683 -4.64 -1.37 -17.90
N ILE A 684 -3.83 -2.04 -18.73
CA ILE A 684 -2.48 -1.58 -19.10
C ILE A 684 -2.46 -0.17 -19.70
N LYS A 685 -3.55 0.28 -20.35
CA LYS A 685 -3.65 1.64 -20.90
C LYS A 685 -3.62 2.74 -19.84
N HIS A 686 -3.90 2.41 -18.59
CA HIS A 686 -3.82 3.35 -17.47
C HIS A 686 -2.42 3.41 -16.86
N LEU A 687 -1.47 2.57 -17.29
CA LEU A 687 -0.14 2.50 -16.69
C LEU A 687 0.62 3.82 -16.82
N THR A 688 0.56 4.49 -17.97
CA THR A 688 1.29 5.74 -18.20
C THR A 688 0.78 6.88 -17.32
N MET A 689 -0.54 6.98 -17.16
CA MET A 689 -1.16 7.89 -16.20
C MET A 689 -0.72 7.58 -14.77
N HIS A 690 -0.67 6.30 -14.37
CA HIS A 690 -0.22 5.93 -13.03
C HIS A 690 1.28 6.18 -12.81
N ILE A 691 2.12 6.08 -13.84
CA ILE A 691 3.55 6.41 -13.72
C ILE A 691 3.74 7.90 -13.45
N CYS A 692 3.00 8.77 -14.13
CA CYS A 692 3.02 10.21 -13.81
C CYS A 692 2.53 10.47 -12.38
N ARG A 693 1.52 9.71 -11.96
CA ARG A 693 0.87 9.87 -10.67
C ARG A 693 1.70 9.37 -9.49
N PHE A 694 2.41 8.25 -9.65
CA PHE A 694 3.07 7.53 -8.55
C PHE A 694 4.58 7.33 -8.73
N GLY A 695 5.14 7.74 -9.87
CA GLY A 695 6.51 7.45 -10.26
C GLY A 695 6.64 6.12 -10.99
N PRO A 696 7.87 5.63 -11.24
CA PRO A 696 8.13 4.35 -11.89
C PRO A 696 7.27 3.20 -11.38
N ALA A 697 6.80 2.35 -12.29
CA ALA A 697 5.87 1.27 -11.93
C ALA A 697 6.44 0.24 -10.95
N ILE A 698 7.76 0.19 -10.85
CA ILE A 698 8.47 -0.63 -9.89
C ILE A 698 8.20 -0.21 -8.44
N LEU A 699 7.91 1.07 -8.17
CA LEU A 699 7.65 1.60 -6.83
C LEU A 699 6.35 1.07 -6.19
N TYR A 700 5.42 0.63 -7.03
CA TYR A 700 4.12 0.08 -6.62
C TYR A 700 3.92 -1.34 -7.17
N ALA A 701 5.00 -2.05 -7.47
CA ALA A 701 4.97 -3.46 -7.83
C ALA A 701 4.80 -4.34 -6.59
N MET A 702 4.02 -5.41 -6.70
CA MET A 702 3.55 -6.15 -5.52
C MET A 702 4.40 -7.36 -5.13
N GLU A 703 5.58 -7.53 -5.75
CA GLU A 703 6.44 -8.69 -5.51
C GLU A 703 6.91 -8.77 -4.05
N GLY A 704 7.26 -7.65 -3.43
CA GLY A 704 7.66 -7.59 -2.01
C GLY A 704 6.50 -7.89 -1.04
N PHE A 705 5.29 -7.43 -1.37
CA PHE A 705 4.11 -7.75 -0.57
C PHE A 705 3.67 -9.22 -0.74
N GLU A 706 3.76 -9.78 -1.96
CA GLU A 706 3.45 -11.19 -2.22
C GLU A 706 4.41 -12.14 -1.51
N SER A 707 5.69 -11.76 -1.32
CA SER A 707 6.62 -12.58 -0.55
C SER A 707 6.19 -12.71 0.93
N PHE A 708 5.49 -11.69 1.45
CA PHE A 708 4.91 -11.67 2.80
C PHE A 708 3.74 -12.64 2.99
N ASN A 709 3.06 -13.01 1.90
CA ASN A 709 1.98 -14.00 1.95
C ASN A 709 2.47 -15.37 2.45
N ALA A 710 3.77 -15.69 2.28
CA ALA A 710 4.36 -16.89 2.86
C ALA A 710 4.38 -16.83 4.40
N VAL A 711 4.81 -15.70 4.97
CA VAL A 711 4.87 -15.47 6.43
C VAL A 711 3.47 -15.53 7.05
N ILE A 712 2.47 -14.91 6.41
CA ILE A 712 1.06 -14.98 6.84
C ILE A 712 0.56 -16.43 6.87
N ARG A 713 0.91 -17.21 5.84
CA ARG A 713 0.55 -18.63 5.76
C ARG A 713 1.21 -19.45 6.85
N ASP A 714 2.49 -19.22 7.14
CA ASP A 714 3.20 -19.97 8.17
C ASP A 714 2.59 -19.72 9.55
N HIS A 715 2.26 -18.47 9.90
CA HIS A 715 1.51 -18.15 11.12
C HIS A 715 0.14 -18.84 11.16
N SER A 716 -0.55 -18.95 10.02
CA SER A 716 -1.82 -19.68 9.94
C SER A 716 -1.62 -21.17 10.21
N VAL A 717 -0.69 -21.82 9.49
CA VAL A 717 -0.42 -23.27 9.56
C VAL A 717 -0.05 -23.70 10.98
N HIS A 718 0.78 -22.92 11.67
CA HIS A 718 1.27 -23.22 13.02
C HIS A 718 0.35 -22.73 14.16
N SER A 719 -0.84 -22.20 13.85
CA SER A 719 -1.84 -21.82 14.86
C SER A 719 -2.74 -23.00 15.29
N ASN A 720 -3.55 -22.80 16.33
CA ASN A 720 -4.57 -23.77 16.74
C ASN A 720 -5.86 -23.71 15.87
N HIS A 721 -5.89 -22.80 14.88
CA HIS A 721 -7.00 -22.57 13.93
C HIS A 721 -8.35 -22.16 14.55
N GLN A 722 -8.41 -21.85 15.85
CA GLN A 722 -9.66 -21.43 16.50
C GLN A 722 -10.02 -19.98 16.19
N ALA A 723 -9.02 -19.11 16.11
CA ALA A 723 -9.18 -17.70 15.75
C ALA A 723 -8.02 -17.23 14.86
N PRO A 724 -7.93 -17.67 13.59
CA PRO A 724 -6.78 -17.42 12.72
C PRO A 724 -6.39 -15.94 12.63
N SER A 725 -7.38 -15.06 12.50
CA SER A 725 -7.19 -13.60 12.49
C SER A 725 -6.45 -13.08 13.72
N ARG A 726 -6.80 -13.58 14.92
CA ARG A 726 -6.17 -13.20 16.19
C ARG A 726 -4.74 -13.70 16.28
N ASP A 727 -4.57 -14.98 15.98
CA ASP A 727 -3.31 -15.67 16.22
C ASP A 727 -2.25 -15.18 15.23
N ILE A 728 -2.63 -14.95 13.96
CA ILE A 728 -1.77 -14.30 12.96
C ILE A 728 -1.46 -12.85 13.38
N GLY A 729 -2.46 -12.06 13.80
CA GLY A 729 -2.23 -10.68 14.24
C GLY A 729 -1.23 -10.56 15.39
N ARG A 730 -1.36 -11.43 16.40
CA ARG A 730 -0.42 -11.52 17.52
C ARG A 730 0.97 -11.95 17.06
N GLY A 731 1.07 -12.92 16.15
CA GLY A 731 2.34 -13.34 15.56
C GLY A 731 3.08 -12.18 14.90
N PHE A 732 2.39 -11.39 14.07
CA PHE A 732 3.00 -10.21 13.44
C PHE A 732 3.31 -9.08 14.41
N ALA A 733 2.49 -8.90 15.46
CA ALA A 733 2.80 -7.97 16.52
C ALA A 733 4.10 -8.35 17.24
N HIS A 734 4.32 -9.65 17.45
CA HIS A 734 5.56 -10.18 18.01
C HIS A 734 6.76 -9.91 17.09
N CYS A 735 6.64 -10.25 15.81
CA CYS A 735 7.70 -9.98 14.82
C CYS A 735 8.07 -8.49 14.75
N SER A 736 7.08 -7.60 14.91
CA SER A 736 7.30 -6.14 14.81
C SER A 736 8.17 -5.59 15.94
N TRP A 737 7.92 -5.99 17.20
CA TRP A 737 8.73 -5.51 18.33
C TRP A 737 10.13 -6.14 18.36
N ILE A 738 10.26 -7.42 18.00
CA ILE A 738 11.58 -8.06 17.87
C ILE A 738 12.41 -7.32 16.83
N ARG A 739 11.83 -7.02 15.66
CA ARG A 739 12.49 -6.21 14.63
C ARG A 739 12.88 -4.82 15.16
N HIS A 740 11.99 -4.15 15.89
CA HIS A 740 12.28 -2.85 16.49
C HIS A 740 13.49 -2.90 17.45
N LEU A 741 13.56 -3.94 18.31
CA LEU A 741 14.71 -4.13 19.20
C LEU A 741 16.00 -4.49 18.46
N LEU A 742 15.94 -5.39 17.47
CA LEU A 742 17.11 -5.80 16.69
C LEU A 742 17.73 -4.63 15.89
N HIS A 743 16.91 -3.64 15.53
CA HIS A 743 17.38 -2.41 14.92
C HIS A 743 17.91 -1.37 15.91
N GLY A 744 17.86 -1.63 17.23
CA GLY A 744 18.25 -0.65 18.24
C GLY A 744 17.27 0.51 18.34
N GLY A 745 15.98 0.26 18.11
CA GLY A 745 14.94 1.27 18.26
C GLY A 745 14.87 1.82 19.68
N ASP A 746 14.62 3.12 19.79
CA ASP A 746 14.64 3.88 21.05
C ASP A 746 13.42 4.81 21.07
N ASP A 747 12.54 4.68 22.08
CA ASP A 747 11.41 5.58 22.35
C ASP A 747 11.40 6.00 23.86
N PRO A 748 11.62 7.28 24.22
CA PRO A 748 11.71 7.77 25.59
C PRO A 748 10.46 7.59 26.44
N ASP A 749 9.26 7.75 25.88
CA ASP A 749 8.02 7.48 26.62
C ASP A 749 7.85 5.97 26.89
N TYR A 750 8.51 5.16 26.07
CA TYR A 750 8.65 3.72 26.19
C TYR A 750 9.71 3.32 27.25
N TRP A 751 10.75 4.12 27.48
CA TRP A 751 11.79 3.85 28.50
C TRP A 751 11.42 4.22 29.94
N VAL A 752 10.56 5.23 30.12
CA VAL A 752 10.10 5.64 31.46
C VAL A 752 9.20 4.57 32.11
N SER A 753 8.52 3.75 31.30
CA SER A 753 7.64 2.67 31.78
C SER A 753 8.29 1.29 31.85
N ALA A 754 9.31 1.00 31.03
CA ALA A 754 9.95 -0.32 30.93
C ALA A 754 11.18 -0.52 31.84
N GLY A 755 11.70 0.54 32.48
CA GLY A 755 12.89 0.48 33.33
C GLY A 755 14.21 0.34 32.54
N PRO A 756 15.38 0.19 33.22
CA PRO A 756 16.71 0.19 32.59
C PRO A 756 17.03 -1.05 31.74
N LEU A 757 16.17 -2.06 31.75
CA LEU A 757 16.42 -3.39 31.19
C LEU A 757 16.47 -3.44 29.65
N PRO A 758 15.58 -2.77 28.89
CA PRO A 758 15.66 -2.81 27.44
C PRO A 758 16.74 -1.86 26.87
N LEU A 759 17.26 -0.93 27.68
CA LEU A 759 18.40 -0.05 27.36
C LEU A 759 19.74 -0.79 27.41
N LYS A 760 19.85 -1.85 28.23
CA LYS A 760 20.98 -2.80 28.17
C LYS A 760 20.88 -3.70 26.93
N LEU A 761 19.68 -4.19 26.60
CA LEU A 761 19.38 -5.02 25.42
C LEU A 761 19.74 -4.38 24.07
N ALA A 762 19.49 -3.08 23.89
CA ALA A 762 19.91 -2.36 22.69
C ALA A 762 21.44 -2.21 22.57
N ARG A 763 22.18 -2.47 23.66
CA ARG A 763 23.63 -2.27 23.80
C ARG A 763 24.46 -3.57 23.86
N THR A 764 23.84 -4.76 23.93
CA THR A 764 24.53 -6.06 24.05
C THR A 764 25.09 -6.62 22.73
N GLY A 765 25.10 -5.88 21.63
CA GLY A 765 25.79 -6.32 20.40
C GLY A 765 25.14 -7.47 19.62
N LEU A 766 23.93 -7.92 19.99
CA LEU A 766 23.09 -8.83 19.18
C LEU A 766 22.75 -8.26 17.78
N GLY A 767 22.95 -6.95 17.58
CA GLY A 767 22.77 -6.21 16.34
C GLY A 767 23.91 -6.34 15.32
N ASN A 768 24.69 -7.42 15.32
CA ASN A 768 25.60 -7.65 14.20
C ASN A 768 24.73 -7.97 12.96
N LEU A 769 24.54 -6.98 12.08
CA LEU A 769 23.68 -7.01 10.88
C LEU A 769 24.03 -8.15 9.88
N GLN A 770 25.12 -8.89 10.13
CA GLN A 770 25.54 -10.08 9.38
C GLN A 770 25.04 -11.41 9.97
N SER A 771 24.28 -11.41 11.08
CA SER A 771 23.81 -12.63 11.70
C SER A 771 22.69 -13.33 10.89
N PRO A 772 22.59 -14.67 10.93
CA PRO A 772 21.47 -15.39 10.30
C PRO A 772 20.09 -14.94 10.79
N VAL A 773 20.01 -14.44 12.03
CA VAL A 773 18.80 -13.87 12.64
C VAL A 773 18.45 -12.54 11.97
N ALA A 774 19.42 -11.62 11.82
CA ALA A 774 19.23 -10.37 11.09
C ALA A 774 18.79 -10.62 9.63
N ARG A 775 19.39 -11.61 8.95
CA ARG A 775 18.96 -12.05 7.61
C ARG A 775 17.51 -12.57 7.59
N ALA A 776 17.09 -13.31 8.60
CA ALA A 776 15.72 -13.86 8.67
C ALA A 776 14.65 -12.78 8.84
N TYR A 777 14.99 -11.63 9.43
CA TYR A 777 14.15 -10.43 9.47
C TYR A 777 14.34 -9.51 8.26
N GLY A 778 15.27 -9.81 7.35
CA GLY A 778 15.54 -9.01 6.15
C GLY A 778 16.37 -7.76 6.42
N LEU A 779 17.21 -7.74 7.45
CA LEU A 779 17.93 -6.55 7.94
C LEU A 779 19.35 -6.37 7.31
N GLU A 780 19.65 -6.98 6.16
CA GLU A 780 20.98 -6.85 5.52
C GLU A 780 21.13 -5.49 4.81
N ASN A 781 22.22 -4.76 5.09
CA ASN A 781 22.59 -3.55 4.34
C ASN A 781 22.96 -3.91 2.88
N SER A 782 22.49 -3.11 1.92
CA SER A 782 22.85 -3.22 0.50
C SER A 782 24.31 -2.85 0.20
N GLU A 783 25.08 -2.33 1.16
CA GLU A 783 26.51 -2.04 1.01
C GLU A 783 27.39 -3.23 1.39
N GLY A 784 27.32 -4.26 0.54
CA GLY A 784 28.38 -5.25 0.43
C GLY A 784 29.49 -4.72 -0.49
N GLU A 785 30.31 -3.78 0.00
CA GLU A 785 31.67 -3.67 -0.55
C GLU A 785 32.35 -5.01 -0.29
N LYS A 786 32.53 -5.77 -1.37
CA LYS A 786 33.37 -6.97 -1.37
C LYS A 786 34.77 -6.52 -0.97
N SER A 787 35.14 -6.67 0.29
CA SER A 787 36.53 -6.74 0.70
C SER A 787 37.15 -7.92 -0.04
N GLN A 788 37.84 -7.62 -1.14
CA GLN A 788 38.68 -8.60 -1.82
C GLN A 788 39.79 -9.04 -0.84
N PRO A 789 40.04 -10.35 -0.68
CA PRO A 789 41.12 -10.81 0.15
C PRO A 789 42.45 -10.67 -0.61
N GLY A 790 43.34 -9.84 -0.07
CA GLY A 790 44.78 -9.93 -0.30
C GLY A 790 45.37 -8.87 -1.24
N MET A 791 46.05 -7.89 -0.63
CA MET A 791 47.39 -7.52 -1.10
C MET A 791 48.15 -6.81 0.02
N THR A 792 49.26 -7.42 0.39
CA THR A 792 50.32 -6.87 1.22
C THR A 792 50.79 -5.51 0.71
N ASP A 793 51.07 -4.59 1.63
CA ASP A 793 51.96 -3.42 1.45
C ASP A 793 53.18 -3.78 0.59
N PRO A 794 53.64 -2.88 -0.31
CA PRO A 794 54.55 -1.85 0.16
C PRO A 794 54.41 -0.46 -0.49
N VAL A 795 54.60 0.56 0.36
CA VAL A 795 55.55 1.67 0.21
C VAL A 795 56.20 1.82 -1.18
N HIS A 796 55.84 2.86 -1.93
CA HIS A 796 56.77 3.94 -2.33
C HIS A 796 56.10 4.96 -3.26
N SER A 797 56.12 6.21 -2.80
CA SER A 797 56.40 7.45 -3.56
C SER A 797 56.34 7.46 -5.09
N SER A 798 55.67 8.52 -5.56
CA SER A 798 56.07 9.44 -6.64
C SER A 798 55.41 9.30 -8.01
N CYS A 799 54.85 10.44 -8.41
CA CYS A 799 55.08 11.13 -9.69
C CYS A 799 54.19 10.84 -10.92
N PHE A 800 53.50 11.93 -11.29
CA PHE A 800 53.33 12.52 -12.62
C PHE A 800 52.16 12.08 -13.53
N ILE A 801 51.32 13.11 -13.75
CA ILE A 801 50.40 13.45 -14.86
C ILE A 801 49.05 12.73 -14.88
#